data_AF-A0A3D9HEL7-F1
#
_entry.id   AF-A0A3D9HEL7-F1
#
_cell.length_a   1.000
_cell.length_b   1.000
_cell.length_c   1.000
_cell.angle_alpha   90.00
_cell.angle_beta   90.00
_cell.angle_gamma   90.00
#
_symmetry.space_group_name_H-M   'P 1'
#
loop_
_entity.id
_entity.type
_entity.pdbx_description
1 polymer ?
#
loop_
_entity_poly.entity_id
_entity_poly.type
_entity_poly.pdbx_seq_one_letter_code
_entity_poly.pdbx_strand_id
1 'polypeptide(L)'
;MKNIISMLFFGLVTLYSFAQKTIENPEYGFSTYPGEILKIEIHDTTTVMHFKIKKLPWGYFHLHKESHIISGKDNDKQFVTKLTGANFGRNDFPESGEVTYQLYFPPLDKAVTTFDFGVDKERGWQVYNIVLQEDENIALLPKSLRGNWFLADGSNHWHYGFNTKNAIVEGQVWDYETVEQNGKKYTITLEHDGKLKTIYAKQGKNGLVAFGTSPKTLKDYGLKRVYNPKFELENDVPFETVAFAMDSATYSGYIKGFSARMKQKTGMLYVNNPFLGGQESYLVKINDDGNFKVKLPLTYPQTVYLRMPNDRYDVFLEPQKEVFHYISNKDSFFMGDNALVNTDLKDLKDIKLMLSREVYKKIGEISPNNYTKLCLELKEEVLNKLSTYQKDHFISKKALQIKNAEIELEYYNMLLGYNMNRRSVAYQNEKAKSDKEKLPYKEFEVSESYYDFLPKDVLDNKLLTLSSSYYFFTNRLMYADIFKENRLPKLGKVELTKLLQKKGVEFTTDELNMVEFSKQVETPEILAKEDKFNKDYGDLEQEFYRKYRTHFKDAGEFIKAQNQPKHHFILNLVDYFETKNIKISDEEVKLVEALNVLRTPAEIEDERLFNKEFANAIKTFYDKYKDYSSEIFRERLNAERDKKIQAFFGTEHSFLQDVMKTQTFSKKFEDYEVYGEEDLKTLQASLSTPFLNEYLAFCNTQTKEKIERNKTKGGYTVHNVEKKEGDELFASMLKKFEGKVVYVDFWATWCGPCKSGIKRIAPLKAEMANDDVVFLYITNQTSPEGTWKNAIVDIKGEHYRVSADEWNYLSEKFKISGIPHYTLVNKEGEIVKPKMPHMDNSSLKRILKDELSK
;
A
#
# COMPACT_ATOMS: atom_id res chain seq x y z
N MET A 1 11.16 91.78 35.85
CA MET A 1 10.52 91.77 37.19
C MET A 1 9.15 91.15 37.07
N LYS A 2 8.92 90.01 37.76
CA LYS A 2 7.60 89.42 38.13
C LYS A 2 6.68 88.94 36.99
N ASN A 3 5.87 87.90 37.08
CA ASN A 3 5.71 86.71 37.94
C ASN A 3 4.55 85.90 37.30
N ILE A 4 4.63 84.56 37.35
CA ILE A 4 3.54 83.62 37.69
C ILE A 4 2.22 83.70 36.89
N ILE A 5 1.94 82.66 36.08
CA ILE A 5 0.67 81.89 36.14
C ILE A 5 1.00 80.38 35.98
N SER A 6 0.86 79.67 37.10
CA SER A 6 0.74 78.21 37.31
C SER A 6 -0.62 77.73 36.76
N MET A 7 -0.99 76.48 36.48
CA MET A 7 -0.50 75.11 36.67
C MET A 7 -1.57 74.22 35.97
N LEU A 8 -1.21 73.03 35.48
CA LEU A 8 -2.01 71.80 35.29
C LEU A 8 -1.94 71.15 33.89
N PHE A 9 -1.69 69.85 33.93
CA PHE A 9 -1.70 68.83 32.87
C PHE A 9 -0.42 68.65 32.02
N PHE A 10 0.61 68.09 32.65
CA PHE A 10 1.50 67.12 31.99
C PHE A 10 1.65 65.90 32.92
N GLY A 11 0.71 64.96 32.80
CA GLY A 11 0.84 63.62 33.35
C GLY A 11 1.64 62.77 32.36
N LEU A 12 2.72 62.18 32.86
CA LEU A 12 3.59 61.23 32.16
C LEU A 12 2.77 60.18 31.38
N VAL A 13 2.94 60.17 30.05
CA VAL A 13 2.82 58.95 29.26
C VAL A 13 4.24 58.55 28.89
N THR A 14 4.91 57.83 29.79
CA THR A 14 6.00 56.95 29.38
C THR A 14 5.38 55.81 28.59
N LEU A 15 5.31 55.98 27.27
CA LEU A 15 5.16 54.88 26.33
C LEU A 15 6.40 53.99 26.50
N TYR A 16 6.28 52.96 27.34
CA TYR A 16 7.13 51.78 27.22
C TYR A 16 6.86 51.20 25.84
N SER A 17 7.74 51.49 24.88
CA SER A 17 7.80 50.73 23.64
C SER A 17 8.20 49.30 24.02
N PHE A 18 7.22 48.42 24.17
CA PHE A 18 7.46 46.99 24.31
C PHE A 18 8.28 46.53 23.11
N ALA A 19 9.44 45.91 23.36
CA ALA A 19 10.30 45.37 22.32
C ALA A 19 9.67 44.09 21.75
N GLN A 20 8.63 44.25 20.94
CA GLN A 20 7.99 43.17 20.19
C GLN A 20 8.93 42.72 19.06
N LYS A 21 9.39 41.47 19.11
CA LYS A 21 10.14 40.86 17.99
C LYS A 21 9.18 40.03 17.14
N THR A 22 9.07 40.38 15.87
CA THR A 22 8.23 39.67 14.90
C THR A 22 9.10 39.05 13.82
N ILE A 23 8.91 37.76 13.58
CA ILE A 23 9.60 37.00 12.53
C ILE A 23 8.54 36.55 11.53
N GLU A 24 8.57 37.16 10.35
CA GLU A 24 7.70 36.78 9.22
C GLU A 24 8.35 35.63 8.44
N ASN A 25 7.55 34.63 8.08
CA ASN A 25 7.96 33.43 7.33
C ASN A 25 9.27 32.82 7.86
N PRO A 26 9.33 32.42 9.14
CA PRO A 26 10.55 31.91 9.75
C PRO A 26 11.12 30.73 8.96
N GLU A 27 12.44 30.70 8.79
CA GLU A 27 13.12 29.50 8.31
C GLU A 27 13.04 28.40 9.37
N TYR A 28 12.95 27.16 8.92
CA TYR A 28 13.02 25.98 9.77
C TYR A 28 13.68 24.83 9.03
N GLY A 29 14.16 23.85 9.79
CA GLY A 29 14.74 22.61 9.27
C GLY A 29 13.67 21.63 8.78
N PHE A 30 13.83 20.35 9.11
CA PHE A 30 12.84 19.34 8.76
C PHE A 30 11.50 19.60 9.45
N SER A 31 10.41 19.28 8.76
CA SER A 31 9.05 19.42 9.26
C SER A 31 8.18 18.25 8.79
N THR A 32 7.37 17.73 9.69
CA THR A 32 6.23 16.84 9.38
C THR A 32 4.90 17.58 9.46
N TYR A 33 4.92 18.88 9.76
CA TYR A 33 3.74 19.73 9.78
C TYR A 33 3.25 20.02 8.36
N PRO A 34 2.04 19.61 7.95
CA PRO A 34 1.56 19.68 6.57
C PRO A 34 1.12 21.10 6.14
N GLY A 35 1.56 22.13 6.85
CA GLY A 35 1.22 23.52 6.60
C GLY A 35 2.43 24.44 6.73
N GLU A 36 2.16 25.71 6.99
CA GLU A 36 3.18 26.75 7.07
C GLU A 36 3.12 27.48 8.42
N ILE A 37 4.28 27.86 8.94
CA ILE A 37 4.39 28.89 9.99
C ILE A 37 4.47 30.23 9.26
N LEU A 38 3.42 31.04 9.37
CA LEU A 38 3.35 32.34 8.73
C LEU A 38 4.20 33.37 9.46
N LYS A 39 4.14 33.35 10.79
CA LYS A 39 4.70 34.39 11.65
C LYS A 39 4.92 33.89 13.06
N ILE A 40 5.94 34.44 13.72
CA ILE A 40 6.18 34.28 15.16
C ILE A 40 6.27 35.67 15.78
N GLU A 41 5.50 35.89 16.84
CA GLU A 41 5.59 37.10 17.66
C GLU A 41 6.12 36.74 19.04
N ILE A 42 7.18 37.42 19.46
CA ILE A 42 7.76 37.27 20.79
C ILE A 42 7.46 38.55 21.57
N HIS A 43 6.66 38.38 22.62
CA HIS A 43 6.28 39.40 23.59
C HIS A 43 6.92 39.06 24.94
N ASP A 44 7.01 40.02 25.87
CA ASP A 44 7.60 39.78 27.19
C ASP A 44 6.83 38.73 28.02
N THR A 45 5.55 38.49 27.72
CA THR A 45 4.68 37.56 28.48
C THR A 45 4.20 36.35 27.68
N THR A 46 4.45 36.29 26.37
CA THR A 46 3.90 35.23 25.51
C THR A 46 4.68 35.11 24.20
N THR A 47 4.73 33.90 23.66
CA THR A 47 5.16 33.65 22.28
C THR A 47 3.97 33.17 21.48
N VAL A 48 3.71 33.82 20.34
CA VAL A 48 2.56 33.51 19.47
C VAL A 48 3.08 32.97 18.15
N MET A 49 2.67 31.75 17.79
CA MET A 49 2.97 31.14 16.50
C MET A 49 1.71 31.12 15.63
N HIS A 50 1.83 31.66 14.42
CA HIS A 50 0.74 31.73 13.44
C HIS A 50 0.92 30.64 12.39
N PHE A 51 -0.08 29.79 12.25
CA PHE A 51 -0.06 28.64 11.36
C PHE A 51 -1.11 28.77 10.26
N LYS A 52 -0.77 28.30 9.06
CA LYS A 52 -1.69 28.09 7.95
C LYS A 52 -1.67 26.63 7.52
N ILE A 53 -2.82 26.07 7.23
CA ILE A 53 -2.94 24.72 6.67
C ILE A 53 -3.98 24.70 5.54
N LYS A 54 -3.68 23.98 4.46
CA LYS A 54 -4.61 23.73 3.36
C LYS A 54 -5.30 22.38 3.54
N LYS A 55 -6.45 22.23 2.89
CA LYS A 55 -7.31 21.04 2.97
C LYS A 55 -6.50 19.78 2.70
N LEU A 56 -6.48 18.91 3.71
CA LEU A 56 -5.79 17.62 3.64
C LEU A 56 -6.66 16.59 2.91
N PRO A 57 -6.09 15.55 2.30
CA PRO A 57 -6.84 14.53 1.57
C PRO A 57 -7.95 13.84 2.38
N TRP A 58 -7.77 13.70 3.69
CA TRP A 58 -8.77 13.12 4.60
C TRP A 58 -9.80 14.12 5.12
N GLY A 59 -9.68 15.41 4.77
CA GLY A 59 -10.71 16.43 4.98
C GLY A 59 -10.83 17.04 6.39
N TYR A 60 -9.96 16.66 7.34
CA TYR A 60 -9.93 17.21 8.70
C TYR A 60 -8.49 17.31 9.23
N PHE A 61 -8.26 17.99 10.34
CA PHE A 61 -6.98 18.00 11.05
C PHE A 61 -7.18 17.95 12.56
N HIS A 62 -6.14 17.61 13.32
CA HIS A 62 -6.21 17.47 14.77
C HIS A 62 -5.16 18.36 15.45
N LEU A 63 -5.57 19.10 16.49
CA LEU A 63 -4.67 19.92 17.31
C LEU A 63 -4.68 19.41 18.75
N HIS A 64 -3.52 19.34 19.39
CA HIS A 64 -3.35 18.72 20.70
C HIS A 64 -3.05 19.77 21.77
N LYS A 65 -3.62 19.59 22.98
CA LYS A 65 -3.28 20.45 24.14
C LYS A 65 -1.85 20.24 24.61
N GLU A 66 -1.23 19.13 24.21
CA GLU A 66 0.16 18.76 24.49
C GLU A 66 1.15 19.30 23.46
N SER A 67 0.69 20.15 22.52
CA SER A 67 1.58 20.93 21.66
C SER A 67 2.53 21.77 22.52
N HIS A 68 3.81 21.75 22.19
CA HIS A 68 4.84 22.42 22.97
C HIS A 68 5.97 22.96 22.08
N ILE A 69 6.72 23.90 22.64
CA ILE A 69 8.00 24.35 22.09
C ILE A 69 9.15 23.87 22.99
N ILE A 70 10.32 23.66 22.39
CA ILE A 70 11.54 23.24 23.08
C ILE A 70 12.67 24.20 22.70
N SER A 71 13.30 24.81 23.70
CA SER A 71 14.45 25.72 23.53
C SER A 71 15.52 25.43 24.59
N GLY A 72 16.80 25.34 24.21
CA GLY A 72 17.93 25.25 25.17
C GLY A 72 18.45 23.82 25.47
N LYS A 73 19.45 23.73 26.36
CA LYS A 73 20.23 22.49 26.64
C LYS A 73 19.45 21.40 27.39
N ASP A 74 18.43 21.77 28.17
CA ASP A 74 17.74 20.82 29.06
C ASP A 74 16.45 20.21 28.45
N ASN A 75 16.14 20.51 27.18
CA ASN A 75 14.94 20.02 26.48
C ASN A 75 13.60 20.31 27.20
N ASP A 76 13.54 21.37 28.02
CA ASP A 76 12.32 21.75 28.72
C ASP A 76 11.20 22.11 27.75
N LYS A 77 10.02 21.50 27.97
CA LYS A 77 8.83 21.67 27.13
C LYS A 77 7.97 22.79 27.68
N GLN A 78 7.75 23.81 26.86
CA GLN A 78 6.78 24.85 27.15
C GLN A 78 5.48 24.55 26.39
N PHE A 79 4.45 24.14 27.12
CA PHE A 79 3.19 23.72 26.52
C PHE A 79 2.34 24.90 26.06
N VAL A 80 1.50 24.65 25.06
CA VAL A 80 0.51 25.61 24.57
C VAL A 80 -0.44 26.00 25.71
N THR A 81 -0.63 27.30 25.90
CA THR A 81 -1.51 27.86 26.93
C THR A 81 -2.86 28.28 26.36
N LYS A 82 -2.89 28.65 25.08
CA LYS A 82 -4.09 29.12 24.38
C LYS A 82 -4.02 28.79 22.89
N LEU A 83 -5.19 28.60 22.29
CA LEU A 83 -5.41 28.42 20.85
C LEU A 83 -6.50 29.40 20.39
N THR A 84 -6.33 29.99 19.20
CA THR A 84 -7.36 30.79 18.51
C THR A 84 -7.45 30.38 17.04
N GLY A 85 -8.61 30.59 16.40
CA GLY A 85 -8.84 30.24 14.99
C GLY A 85 -9.12 28.75 14.72
N ALA A 86 -8.99 27.89 15.72
CA ALA A 86 -9.38 26.48 15.68
C ALA A 86 -9.68 25.96 17.11
N ASN A 87 -10.02 24.69 17.25
CA ASN A 87 -10.25 24.02 18.53
C ASN A 87 -9.20 22.94 18.80
N PHE A 88 -8.92 22.66 20.08
CA PHE A 88 -8.20 21.44 20.44
C PHE A 88 -9.09 20.23 20.14
N GLY A 89 -8.51 19.18 19.60
CA GLY A 89 -9.23 18.03 19.06
C GLY A 89 -9.33 18.09 17.54
N ARG A 90 -10.39 17.48 16.99
CA ARG A 90 -10.65 17.41 15.55
C ARG A 90 -11.25 18.74 15.06
N ASN A 91 -10.76 19.21 13.91
CA ASN A 91 -11.25 20.36 13.18
C ASN A 91 -11.53 19.93 11.73
N ASP A 92 -12.72 20.22 11.22
CA ASP A 92 -13.02 20.05 9.79
C ASP A 92 -12.61 21.33 9.02
N PHE A 93 -12.33 21.21 7.73
CA PHE A 93 -11.96 22.36 6.91
C PHE A 93 -13.20 23.19 6.49
N PRO A 94 -13.10 24.53 6.46
CA PRO A 94 -14.11 25.38 5.84
C PRO A 94 -14.17 25.15 4.33
N GLU A 95 -15.21 25.66 3.68
CA GLU A 95 -15.38 25.58 2.22
C GLU A 95 -14.21 26.20 1.45
N SER A 96 -13.57 27.25 2.00
CA SER A 96 -12.36 27.86 1.43
C SER A 96 -11.20 26.87 1.29
N GLY A 97 -11.22 25.77 2.04
CA GLY A 97 -10.15 24.78 2.07
C GLY A 97 -8.87 25.25 2.76
N GLU A 98 -8.90 26.40 3.44
CA GLU A 98 -7.75 26.94 4.17
C GLU A 98 -8.14 27.33 5.59
N VAL A 99 -7.29 27.00 6.56
CA VAL A 99 -7.44 27.42 7.96
C VAL A 99 -6.18 28.12 8.43
N THR A 100 -6.38 29.24 9.13
CA THR A 100 -5.33 29.93 9.88
C THR A 100 -5.66 29.85 11.37
N TYR A 101 -4.70 29.45 12.19
CA TYR A 101 -4.85 29.36 13.64
C TYR A 101 -3.59 29.85 14.35
N GLN A 102 -3.70 30.17 15.64
CA GLN A 102 -2.58 30.65 16.44
C GLN A 102 -2.43 29.81 17.69
N LEU A 103 -1.21 29.42 18.00
CA LEU A 103 -0.86 28.78 19.27
C LEU A 103 -0.07 29.76 20.12
N TYR A 104 -0.45 29.87 21.38
CA TYR A 104 0.19 30.73 22.37
C TYR A 104 0.99 29.86 23.34
N PHE A 105 2.21 30.27 23.61
CA PHE A 105 3.14 29.61 24.51
C PHE A 105 3.63 30.60 25.58
N PRO A 106 4.21 30.11 26.69
CA PRO A 106 5.02 30.93 27.57
C PRO A 106 6.10 31.70 26.79
N PRO A 107 6.61 32.82 27.35
CA PRO A 107 7.60 33.64 26.65
C PRO A 107 8.91 32.89 26.45
N LEU A 108 9.45 32.93 25.23
CA LEU A 108 10.81 32.48 24.94
C LEU A 108 11.85 33.46 25.51
N ASP A 109 12.96 32.91 26.01
CA ASP A 109 14.12 33.70 26.43
C ASP A 109 14.69 34.48 25.23
N LYS A 110 15.06 35.75 25.46
CA LYS A 110 15.60 36.66 24.45
C LYS A 110 16.92 36.17 23.82
N ALA A 111 17.65 35.28 24.49
CA ALA A 111 18.87 34.66 23.99
C ALA A 111 18.62 33.48 23.03
N VAL A 112 17.38 32.98 22.93
CA VAL A 112 17.04 31.85 22.05
C VAL A 112 17.12 32.31 20.59
N THR A 113 18.04 31.69 19.84
CA THR A 113 18.21 31.92 18.39
C THR A 113 17.45 30.90 17.54
N THR A 114 17.24 29.69 18.06
CA THR A 114 16.44 28.63 17.43
C THR A 114 15.66 27.82 18.46
N PHE A 115 14.52 27.26 18.06
CA PHE A 115 13.71 26.37 18.90
C PHE A 115 12.96 25.33 18.05
N ASP A 116 12.39 24.31 18.68
CA ASP A 116 11.55 23.32 18.00
C ASP A 116 10.08 23.47 18.42
N PHE A 117 9.17 23.02 17.56
CA PHE A 117 7.75 22.88 17.87
C PHE A 117 7.33 21.42 17.66
N GLY A 118 6.56 20.86 18.59
CA GLY A 118 6.23 19.45 18.54
C GLY A 118 4.97 19.04 19.31
N VAL A 119 4.53 17.81 19.04
CA VAL A 119 3.51 17.09 19.80
C VAL A 119 3.98 15.65 20.01
N ASP A 120 4.11 15.20 21.26
CA ASP A 120 4.52 13.83 21.60
C ASP A 120 3.34 12.85 21.64
N LYS A 121 2.48 12.89 20.61
CA LYS A 121 1.36 11.96 20.44
C LYS A 121 1.44 11.23 19.11
N GLU A 122 0.71 10.12 19.00
CA GLU A 122 0.56 9.44 17.71
C GLU A 122 0.03 10.45 16.67
N ARG A 123 0.68 10.53 15.50
CA ARG A 123 0.41 11.54 14.44
C ARG A 123 0.66 12.99 14.84
N GLY A 124 1.40 13.23 15.93
CA GLY A 124 1.87 14.55 16.30
C GLY A 124 2.85 15.11 15.28
N TRP A 125 2.67 16.37 14.89
CA TRP A 125 3.58 17.06 13.98
C TRP A 125 4.81 17.58 14.73
N GLN A 126 5.92 17.70 14.00
CA GLN A 126 7.20 18.18 14.49
C GLN A 126 7.77 19.17 13.48
N VAL A 127 8.32 20.28 13.98
CA VAL A 127 9.06 21.27 13.20
C VAL A 127 10.35 21.57 13.94
N TYR A 128 11.47 21.28 13.29
CA TYR A 128 12.79 21.40 13.92
C TYR A 128 13.51 22.68 13.50
N ASN A 129 14.34 23.20 14.39
CA ASN A 129 15.26 24.31 14.15
C ASN A 129 14.58 25.56 13.56
N ILE A 130 13.45 25.97 14.14
CA ILE A 130 12.76 27.22 13.79
C ILE A 130 13.68 28.39 14.14
N VAL A 131 14.04 29.19 13.15
CA VAL A 131 15.05 30.25 13.28
C VAL A 131 14.41 31.57 13.69
N LEU A 132 14.86 32.12 14.82
CA LEU A 132 14.46 33.45 15.33
C LEU A 132 15.48 34.53 14.97
N GLN A 133 16.73 34.14 14.76
CA GLN A 133 17.82 35.00 14.32
C GLN A 133 18.81 34.16 13.53
N GLU A 134 19.19 34.63 12.34
CA GLU A 134 20.21 33.95 11.55
C GLU A 134 21.59 34.12 12.18
N ASP A 135 22.40 33.06 12.09
CA ASP A 135 23.82 33.12 12.40
C ASP A 135 24.58 33.60 11.16
N GLU A 136 24.99 34.87 11.17
CA GLU A 136 25.72 35.50 10.07
C GLU A 136 27.09 34.85 9.82
N ASN A 137 27.65 34.12 10.79
CA ASN A 137 28.94 33.43 10.64
C ASN A 137 28.83 32.11 9.87
N ILE A 138 27.62 31.54 9.72
CA ILE A 138 27.38 30.25 9.06
C ILE A 138 26.97 30.44 7.60
N ALA A 139 26.43 31.60 7.23
CA ALA A 139 25.75 31.77 5.96
C ALA A 139 26.63 32.46 4.91
N LEU A 140 27.44 31.68 4.17
CA LEU A 140 28.31 32.19 3.10
C LEU A 140 27.54 32.79 1.92
N LEU A 141 26.37 32.23 1.58
CA LEU A 141 25.57 32.71 0.46
C LEU A 141 24.56 33.79 0.91
N PRO A 142 24.50 34.96 0.25
CA PRO A 142 23.51 36.01 0.57
C PRO A 142 22.06 35.54 0.42
N LYS A 143 21.16 35.99 1.30
CA LYS A 143 19.71 35.67 1.26
C LYS A 143 19.06 35.84 -0.11
N SER A 144 19.47 36.86 -0.85
CA SER A 144 18.95 37.21 -2.17
C SER A 144 19.27 36.18 -3.27
N LEU A 145 20.20 35.26 -3.03
CA LEU A 145 20.54 34.15 -3.92
C LEU A 145 20.01 32.80 -3.42
N ARG A 146 19.46 32.74 -2.21
CA ARG A 146 18.90 31.50 -1.64
C ARG A 146 17.53 31.21 -2.22
N GLY A 147 17.18 29.93 -2.29
CA GLY A 147 15.90 29.43 -2.77
C GLY A 147 16.03 28.40 -3.88
N ASN A 148 14.88 28.00 -4.40
CA ASN A 148 14.76 27.03 -5.49
C ASN A 148 14.49 27.80 -6.78
N TRP A 149 15.45 27.76 -7.70
CA TRP A 149 15.51 28.60 -8.88
C TRP A 149 15.09 27.83 -10.12
N PHE A 150 14.00 28.29 -10.75
CA PHE A 150 13.42 27.75 -11.97
C PHE A 150 13.89 28.57 -13.17
N LEU A 151 14.21 27.88 -14.26
CA LEU A 151 14.58 28.53 -15.51
C LEU A 151 13.40 29.37 -16.03
N ALA A 152 13.65 30.65 -16.32
CA ALA A 152 12.60 31.63 -16.66
C ALA A 152 12.25 31.66 -18.16
N ASP A 153 12.43 30.54 -18.88
CA ASP A 153 12.15 30.41 -20.32
C ASP A 153 10.75 29.83 -20.63
N GLY A 154 10.00 29.44 -19.60
CA GLY A 154 8.71 28.78 -19.73
C GLY A 154 8.73 27.30 -19.37
N SER A 155 9.91 26.63 -19.43
CA SER A 155 10.07 25.22 -19.05
C SER A 155 9.86 25.01 -17.56
N ASN A 156 10.17 26.02 -16.75
CA ASN A 156 10.19 25.94 -15.29
C ASN A 156 11.06 24.80 -14.75
N HIS A 157 12.09 24.40 -15.51
CA HIS A 157 13.02 23.37 -15.06
C HIS A 157 13.81 23.88 -13.87
N TRP A 158 13.87 23.08 -12.80
CA TRP A 158 14.59 23.42 -11.59
C TRP A 158 16.06 23.01 -11.72
N HIS A 159 16.97 24.00 -11.77
CA HIS A 159 18.40 23.74 -11.96
C HIS A 159 19.26 24.03 -10.72
N TYR A 160 18.80 24.89 -9.82
CA TYR A 160 19.57 25.30 -8.66
C TYR A 160 18.70 25.37 -7.40
N GLY A 161 19.08 24.64 -6.37
CA GLY A 161 18.60 24.82 -5.01
C GLY A 161 19.71 25.41 -4.16
N PHE A 162 19.56 26.64 -3.66
CA PHE A 162 20.56 27.26 -2.81
C PHE A 162 20.01 27.42 -1.39
N ASN A 163 20.50 26.60 -0.46
CA ASN A 163 20.15 26.69 0.95
C ASN A 163 21.20 27.51 1.71
N THR A 164 20.99 27.66 3.02
CA THR A 164 21.93 28.39 3.88
C THR A 164 23.29 27.69 4.00
N LYS A 165 23.32 26.35 4.00
CA LYS A 165 24.52 25.55 4.24
C LYS A 165 25.05 24.81 3.01
N ASN A 166 24.19 24.54 2.04
CA ASN A 166 24.54 23.75 0.87
C ASN A 166 23.80 24.20 -0.38
N ALA A 167 24.33 23.83 -1.53
CA ALA A 167 23.71 23.96 -2.83
C ALA A 167 23.29 22.59 -3.38
N ILE A 168 22.23 22.56 -4.18
CA ILE A 168 21.81 21.42 -4.99
C ILE A 168 21.95 21.84 -6.44
N VAL A 169 22.87 21.17 -7.14
CA VAL A 169 23.20 21.44 -8.54
C VAL A 169 23.48 20.12 -9.24
N GLU A 170 22.81 19.89 -10.39
CA GLU A 170 22.96 18.67 -11.20
C GLU A 170 22.69 17.37 -10.41
N GLY A 171 21.64 17.37 -9.57
CA GLY A 171 21.25 16.19 -8.80
C GLY A 171 22.25 15.79 -7.73
N GLN A 172 23.07 16.73 -7.26
CA GLN A 172 24.08 16.52 -6.24
C GLN A 172 24.00 17.62 -5.19
N VAL A 173 24.24 17.26 -3.92
CA VAL A 173 24.37 18.21 -2.81
C VAL A 173 25.84 18.61 -2.67
N TRP A 174 26.10 19.90 -2.60
CA TRP A 174 27.42 20.50 -2.51
C TRP A 174 27.52 21.44 -1.32
N ASP A 175 28.66 21.47 -0.66
CA ASP A 175 28.98 22.46 0.36
C ASP A 175 29.54 23.74 -0.28
N TYR A 176 29.39 24.87 0.41
CA TYR A 176 29.97 26.14 -0.05
C TYR A 176 31.44 26.23 0.39
N GLU A 177 32.36 26.29 -0.57
CA GLU A 177 33.78 26.50 -0.31
C GLU A 177 34.09 28.00 -0.23
N THR A 178 33.74 28.76 -1.28
CA THR A 178 33.88 30.22 -1.28
C THR A 178 32.71 30.90 -2.00
N VAL A 179 32.38 32.11 -1.56
CA VAL A 179 31.42 32.99 -2.24
C VAL A 179 32.07 34.36 -2.39
N GLU A 180 32.50 34.68 -3.60
CA GLU A 180 33.11 35.98 -3.92
C GLU A 180 32.07 36.90 -4.55
N GLN A 181 32.00 38.16 -4.10
CA GLN A 181 31.07 39.16 -4.62
C GLN A 181 31.82 40.31 -5.28
N ASN A 182 31.39 40.68 -6.49
CA ASN A 182 31.81 41.90 -7.18
C ASN A 182 30.57 42.66 -7.69
N GLY A 183 30.12 43.64 -6.89
CA GLY A 183 28.87 44.36 -7.14
C GLY A 183 27.66 43.42 -7.13
N LYS A 184 27.02 43.26 -8.29
CA LYS A 184 25.87 42.36 -8.48
C LYS A 184 26.25 40.96 -8.99
N LYS A 185 27.55 40.70 -9.21
CA LYS A 185 28.06 39.43 -9.70
C LYS A 185 28.65 38.62 -8.56
N TYR A 186 28.49 37.31 -8.62
CA TYR A 186 28.99 36.38 -7.62
C TYR A 186 29.69 35.22 -8.32
N THR A 187 30.77 34.76 -7.71
CA THR A 187 31.46 33.51 -8.03
C THR A 187 31.29 32.59 -6.82
N ILE A 188 30.55 31.50 -7.00
CA ILE A 188 30.20 30.55 -5.94
C ILE A 188 31.00 29.28 -6.23
N THR A 189 31.98 28.97 -5.39
CA THR A 189 32.73 27.72 -5.44
C THR A 189 32.07 26.72 -4.51
N LEU A 190 31.69 25.59 -5.08
CA LEU A 190 31.04 24.48 -4.43
C LEU A 190 32.02 23.32 -4.31
N GLU A 191 31.96 22.58 -3.22
CA GLU A 191 32.80 21.41 -2.94
C GLU A 191 31.93 20.18 -2.66
N HIS A 192 32.36 19.04 -3.18
CA HIS A 192 31.79 17.74 -2.84
C HIS A 192 32.84 16.64 -3.10
N ASP A 193 33.20 15.88 -2.08
CA ASP A 193 34.14 14.75 -2.15
C ASP A 193 35.48 15.11 -2.84
N GLY A 194 36.04 16.26 -2.50
CA GLY A 194 37.28 16.82 -3.03
C GLY A 194 37.16 17.41 -4.44
N LYS A 195 35.96 17.42 -5.04
CA LYS A 195 35.71 18.03 -6.36
C LYS A 195 35.14 19.42 -6.20
N LEU A 196 35.68 20.36 -6.98
CA LEU A 196 35.19 21.73 -7.01
C LEU A 196 34.30 21.97 -8.23
N LYS A 197 33.25 22.79 -8.04
CA LYS A 197 32.38 23.29 -9.10
C LYS A 197 32.12 24.77 -8.90
N THR A 198 32.28 25.57 -9.95
CA THR A 198 32.02 27.02 -9.87
C THR A 198 30.72 27.38 -10.56
N ILE A 199 29.86 28.10 -9.85
CA ILE A 199 28.63 28.70 -10.37
C ILE A 199 28.76 30.22 -10.33
N TYR A 200 28.47 30.85 -11.46
CA TYR A 200 28.40 32.30 -11.58
C TYR A 200 26.97 32.76 -11.42
N ALA A 201 26.75 33.80 -10.61
CA ALA A 201 25.45 34.43 -10.45
C ALA A 201 25.53 35.93 -10.77
N LYS A 202 24.48 36.50 -11.36
CA LYS A 202 24.32 37.93 -11.57
C LYS A 202 22.92 38.35 -11.18
N GLN A 203 22.79 39.18 -10.15
CA GLN A 203 21.50 39.71 -9.73
C GLN A 203 20.89 40.61 -10.81
N GLY A 204 19.67 40.26 -11.24
CA GLY A 204 18.89 40.96 -12.24
C GLY A 204 17.92 41.98 -11.63
N LYS A 205 16.89 42.32 -12.41
CA LYS A 205 15.72 43.12 -11.96
C LYS A 205 14.54 42.18 -11.66
N ASN A 206 13.52 42.68 -10.97
CA ASN A 206 12.25 41.99 -10.73
C ASN A 206 12.38 40.61 -10.05
N GLY A 207 13.41 40.43 -9.22
CA GLY A 207 13.64 39.17 -8.50
C GLY A 207 14.24 38.04 -9.35
N LEU A 208 14.66 38.32 -10.59
CA LEU A 208 15.40 37.38 -11.41
C LEU A 208 16.89 37.38 -11.06
N VAL A 209 17.51 36.20 -11.15
CA VAL A 209 18.96 36.03 -11.03
C VAL A 209 19.46 35.20 -12.19
N ALA A 210 20.51 35.68 -12.85
CA ALA A 210 21.13 34.95 -13.95
C ALA A 210 22.19 33.99 -13.40
N PHE A 211 22.06 32.69 -13.64
CA PHE A 211 23.01 31.65 -13.19
C PHE A 211 23.65 30.94 -14.39
N GLY A 212 24.86 30.43 -14.21
CA GLY A 212 25.52 29.55 -15.18
C GLY A 212 26.89 29.07 -14.74
N THR A 213 27.45 28.09 -15.45
CA THR A 213 28.80 27.53 -15.23
C THR A 213 29.91 28.38 -15.87
N SER A 214 29.54 29.43 -16.60
CA SER A 214 30.47 30.41 -17.18
C SER A 214 29.84 31.80 -17.11
N PRO A 215 30.65 32.86 -16.86
CA PRO A 215 30.16 34.23 -16.83
C PRO A 215 29.66 34.72 -18.20
N LYS A 216 29.93 33.97 -19.29
CA LYS A 216 29.48 34.28 -20.65
C LYS A 216 28.14 33.64 -21.03
N THR A 217 27.67 32.64 -20.27
CA THR A 217 26.49 31.81 -20.62
C THR A 217 25.49 31.75 -19.48
N LEU A 218 25.19 32.90 -18.88
CA LEU A 218 24.18 32.99 -17.82
C LEU A 218 22.78 32.91 -18.44
N LYS A 219 21.88 32.17 -17.80
CA LYS A 219 20.45 32.15 -18.10
C LYS A 219 19.67 32.74 -16.94
N ASP A 220 18.52 33.35 -17.20
CA ASP A 220 17.69 33.96 -16.16
C ASP A 220 16.85 32.91 -15.41
N TYR A 221 16.82 33.02 -14.09
CA TYR A 221 16.03 32.17 -13.20
C TYR A 221 15.18 33.00 -12.24
N GLY A 222 14.04 32.44 -11.86
CA GLY A 222 13.13 33.02 -10.87
C GLY A 222 12.81 32.03 -9.75
N LEU A 223 12.45 32.58 -8.58
CA LEU A 223 11.89 31.80 -7.46
C LEU A 223 10.42 31.40 -7.68
N LYS A 224 9.76 32.04 -8.64
CA LYS A 224 8.40 31.72 -9.08
C LYS A 224 8.46 31.16 -10.48
N ARG A 225 7.61 30.17 -10.74
CA ARG A 225 7.41 29.63 -12.08
C ARG A 225 6.83 30.71 -13.01
N VAL A 226 7.33 30.75 -14.23
CA VAL A 226 6.84 31.59 -15.32
C VAL A 226 6.21 30.65 -16.35
N TYR A 227 4.89 30.69 -16.46
CA TYR A 227 4.18 29.84 -17.40
C TYR A 227 4.11 30.51 -18.77
N ASN A 228 4.51 29.77 -19.80
CA ASN A 228 4.42 30.17 -21.19
C ASN A 228 3.77 29.03 -21.98
N PRO A 229 2.49 29.13 -22.37
CA PRO A 229 1.81 28.07 -23.12
C PRO A 229 2.37 27.90 -24.54
N LYS A 230 3.20 28.83 -25.04
CA LYS A 230 3.90 28.73 -26.33
C LYS A 230 5.31 28.17 -26.20
N PHE A 231 5.73 27.72 -25.02
CA PHE A 231 7.03 27.09 -24.86
C PHE A 231 7.06 25.76 -25.62
N GLU A 232 8.15 25.52 -26.35
CA GLU A 232 8.40 24.28 -27.07
C GLU A 232 9.67 23.65 -26.51
N LEU A 233 9.54 22.43 -25.99
CA LEU A 233 10.67 21.66 -25.51
C LEU A 233 11.37 20.96 -26.69
N GLU A 234 12.68 21.14 -26.78
CA GLU A 234 13.51 20.47 -27.78
C GLU A 234 13.43 18.94 -27.61
N ASN A 235 13.22 18.21 -28.71
CA ASN A 235 13.07 16.75 -28.71
C ASN A 235 11.94 16.21 -27.81
N ASP A 236 10.88 17.00 -27.62
CA ASP A 236 9.68 16.55 -26.90
C ASP A 236 8.86 15.58 -27.76
N VAL A 237 9.14 14.30 -27.59
CA VAL A 237 8.46 13.19 -28.24
C VAL A 237 7.88 12.23 -27.20
N PRO A 238 6.67 11.68 -27.42
CA PRO A 238 6.12 10.64 -26.55
C PRO A 238 6.94 9.35 -26.68
N PHE A 239 6.68 8.37 -25.81
CA PHE A 239 7.18 7.02 -26.01
C PHE A 239 6.54 6.41 -27.26
N GLU A 240 7.37 6.03 -28.23
CA GLU A 240 6.94 5.28 -29.41
C GLU A 240 6.64 3.82 -29.04
N THR A 241 7.49 3.23 -28.19
CA THR A 241 7.37 1.85 -27.71
C THR A 241 7.84 1.77 -26.25
N VAL A 242 7.49 0.67 -25.57
CA VAL A 242 8.02 0.34 -24.24
C VAL A 242 9.05 -0.78 -24.40
N ALA A 243 10.30 -0.48 -24.06
CA ALA A 243 11.35 -1.48 -23.96
C ALA A 243 11.27 -2.20 -22.61
N PHE A 244 11.21 -3.52 -22.65
CA PHE A 244 11.22 -4.37 -21.47
C PHE A 244 12.58 -5.07 -21.36
N ALA A 245 13.23 -4.97 -20.20
CA ALA A 245 14.57 -5.54 -19.97
C ALA A 245 14.79 -5.89 -18.48
N MET A 246 15.69 -6.82 -18.18
CA MET A 246 16.09 -7.14 -16.78
C MET A 246 17.09 -6.11 -16.23
N ASP A 247 16.65 -4.87 -16.12
CA ASP A 247 17.50 -3.72 -15.76
C ASP A 247 17.20 -3.17 -14.36
N SER A 248 17.83 -2.04 -14.05
CA SER A 248 17.65 -1.33 -12.77
C SER A 248 17.59 0.17 -12.98
N ALA A 249 16.90 0.88 -12.08
CA ALA A 249 16.88 2.33 -12.02
C ALA A 249 17.50 2.83 -10.71
N THR A 250 18.01 4.06 -10.73
CA THR A 250 18.53 4.73 -9.53
C THR A 250 17.60 5.86 -9.12
N TYR A 251 17.17 5.83 -7.86
CA TYR A 251 16.43 6.92 -7.23
C TYR A 251 17.28 7.49 -6.10
N SER A 252 17.61 8.77 -6.19
CA SER A 252 18.42 9.50 -5.22
C SER A 252 17.74 10.79 -4.82
N GLY A 253 18.26 11.47 -3.80
CA GLY A 253 17.68 12.74 -3.38
C GLY A 253 18.19 13.26 -2.06
N TYR A 254 17.57 14.36 -1.64
CA TYR A 254 17.93 15.10 -0.44
C TYR A 254 16.68 15.63 0.26
N ILE A 255 16.58 15.42 1.56
CA ILE A 255 15.50 15.94 2.41
C ILE A 255 16.00 17.18 3.16
N LYS A 256 15.45 18.35 2.83
CA LYS A 256 15.83 19.63 3.46
C LYS A 256 15.67 19.58 4.98
N GLY A 257 16.76 19.90 5.67
CA GLY A 257 16.78 20.09 7.13
C GLY A 257 16.69 18.79 7.93
N PHE A 258 16.78 17.64 7.26
CA PHE A 258 16.93 16.36 7.93
C PHE A 258 18.23 16.33 8.74
N SER A 259 18.26 15.62 9.86
CA SER A 259 19.41 15.59 10.76
C SER A 259 19.51 14.27 11.53
N ALA A 260 20.62 14.07 12.23
CA ALA A 260 20.82 13.00 13.21
C ALA A 260 19.63 12.86 14.21
N ARG A 261 18.94 13.96 14.53
CA ARG A 261 17.81 14.02 15.49
C ARG A 261 16.54 13.29 15.04
N MET A 262 16.42 12.96 13.75
CA MET A 262 15.20 12.38 13.19
C MET A 262 15.00 10.93 13.65
N LYS A 263 13.86 10.63 14.27
CA LYS A 263 13.54 9.27 14.74
C LYS A 263 13.33 8.29 13.58
N GLN A 264 12.75 8.75 12.46
CA GLN A 264 12.56 7.93 11.27
C GLN A 264 13.69 8.17 10.26
N LYS A 265 14.59 7.18 10.12
CA LYS A 265 15.76 7.20 9.21
C LYS A 265 15.57 6.45 7.89
N THR A 266 14.35 6.03 7.60
CA THR A 266 14.05 5.20 6.45
C THR A 266 12.74 5.60 5.77
N GLY A 267 12.75 5.60 4.44
CA GLY A 267 11.57 5.55 3.59
C GLY A 267 11.35 4.15 3.01
N MET A 268 10.25 3.99 2.28
CA MET A 268 9.93 2.77 1.51
C MET A 268 9.52 3.15 0.10
N LEU A 269 10.12 2.50 -0.89
CA LEU A 269 9.76 2.59 -2.31
C LEU A 269 9.02 1.31 -2.70
N TYR A 270 7.93 1.44 -3.44
CA TYR A 270 7.07 0.34 -3.88
C TYR A 270 6.98 0.30 -5.40
N VAL A 271 7.25 -0.86 -5.98
CA VAL A 271 7.20 -1.10 -7.43
C VAL A 271 6.07 -2.08 -7.71
N ASN A 272 5.08 -1.65 -8.48
CA ASN A 272 4.02 -2.54 -8.93
C ASN A 272 4.57 -3.41 -10.06
N ASN A 273 4.34 -4.73 -9.97
CA ASN A 273 4.77 -5.67 -10.97
C ASN A 273 3.55 -6.33 -11.63
N PRO A 274 3.06 -5.80 -12.77
CA PRO A 274 1.91 -6.34 -13.47
C PRO A 274 2.19 -7.72 -14.04
N PHE A 275 3.45 -8.14 -14.20
CA PHE A 275 3.77 -9.47 -14.74
C PHE A 275 3.71 -10.55 -13.66
N LEU A 276 4.05 -10.21 -12.42
CA LEU A 276 3.96 -11.13 -11.28
C LEU A 276 2.67 -10.99 -10.46
N GLY A 277 1.87 -9.94 -10.72
CA GLY A 277 0.62 -9.68 -10.00
C GLY A 277 0.83 -9.21 -8.55
N GLY A 278 2.07 -8.84 -8.21
CA GLY A 278 2.48 -8.42 -6.87
C GLY A 278 3.09 -7.02 -6.83
N GLN A 279 3.34 -6.54 -5.61
CA GLN A 279 4.06 -5.29 -5.36
C GLN A 279 5.35 -5.60 -4.60
N GLU A 280 6.47 -5.17 -5.17
CA GLU A 280 7.78 -5.23 -4.53
C GLU A 280 8.01 -3.98 -3.70
N SER A 281 8.82 -4.11 -2.65
CA SER A 281 9.15 -2.97 -1.80
C SER A 281 10.65 -2.91 -1.54
N TYR A 282 11.20 -1.71 -1.46
CA TYR A 282 12.63 -1.42 -1.30
C TYR A 282 12.82 -0.41 -0.17
N LEU A 283 13.72 -0.71 0.76
CA LEU A 283 14.01 0.18 1.89
C LEU A 283 14.91 1.32 1.40
N VAL A 284 14.49 2.56 1.62
CA VAL A 284 15.29 3.75 1.33
C VAL A 284 15.94 4.20 2.62
N LYS A 285 17.24 4.00 2.76
CA LYS A 285 18.00 4.52 3.91
C LYS A 285 18.29 6.00 3.70
N ILE A 286 18.05 6.80 4.73
CA ILE A 286 18.28 8.25 4.72
C ILE A 286 19.44 8.53 5.66
N ASN A 287 20.47 9.16 5.14
CA ASN A 287 21.65 9.55 5.88
C ASN A 287 21.33 10.69 6.85
N ASP A 288 22.21 10.93 7.82
CA ASP A 288 22.00 11.96 8.84
C ASP A 288 21.97 13.38 8.28
N ASP A 289 22.56 13.60 7.11
CA ASP A 289 22.52 14.86 6.38
C ASP A 289 21.27 15.02 5.49
N GLY A 290 20.43 13.98 5.39
CA GLY A 290 19.22 13.95 4.56
C GLY A 290 19.42 13.40 3.16
N ASN A 291 20.64 13.04 2.76
CA ASN A 291 20.89 12.38 1.47
C ASN A 291 20.37 10.94 1.49
N PHE A 292 19.89 10.47 0.34
CA PHE A 292 19.53 9.07 0.14
C PHE A 292 19.79 8.62 -1.29
N LYS A 293 20.05 7.33 -1.47
CA LYS A 293 20.20 6.68 -2.78
C LYS A 293 19.79 5.23 -2.69
N VAL A 294 18.97 4.79 -3.65
CA VAL A 294 18.56 3.39 -3.80
C VAL A 294 18.65 3.01 -5.29
N LYS A 295 19.24 1.85 -5.55
CA LYS A 295 19.21 1.19 -6.86
C LYS A 295 18.27 0.00 -6.75
N LEU A 296 17.32 -0.12 -7.67
CA LEU A 296 16.30 -1.15 -7.65
C LEU A 296 16.13 -1.80 -9.04
N PRO A 297 15.80 -3.11 -9.11
CA PRO A 297 15.29 -3.72 -10.33
C PRO A 297 14.10 -2.93 -10.88
N LEU A 298 14.13 -2.66 -12.18
CA LEU A 298 13.04 -2.01 -12.88
C LEU A 298 13.00 -2.51 -14.32
N THR A 299 11.93 -3.22 -14.67
CA THR A 299 11.88 -3.93 -15.94
C THR A 299 11.42 -3.10 -17.14
N TYR A 300 10.81 -1.95 -16.88
CA TYR A 300 10.31 -1.01 -17.88
C TYR A 300 10.04 0.36 -17.24
N PRO A 301 9.93 1.44 -18.03
CA PRO A 301 9.50 2.76 -17.55
C PRO A 301 8.14 2.76 -16.84
N GLN A 302 8.08 3.24 -15.59
CA GLN A 302 6.82 3.30 -14.84
C GLN A 302 6.86 4.26 -13.65
N THR A 303 5.68 4.66 -13.19
CA THR A 303 5.48 5.35 -11.92
C THR A 303 5.58 4.40 -10.73
N VAL A 304 6.50 4.68 -9.80
CA VAL A 304 6.65 3.99 -8.52
C VAL A 304 6.13 4.84 -7.37
N TYR A 305 5.67 4.18 -6.30
CA TYR A 305 5.11 4.85 -5.13
C TYR A 305 6.15 4.90 -4.00
N LEU A 306 6.27 6.04 -3.32
CA LEU A 306 7.19 6.23 -2.20
C LEU A 306 6.46 6.68 -0.96
N ARG A 307 6.94 6.19 0.19
CA ARG A 307 6.57 6.65 1.51
C ARG A 307 7.82 7.11 2.24
N MET A 308 7.98 8.42 2.38
CA MET A 308 9.10 9.07 3.06
C MET A 308 8.67 9.54 4.46
N PRO A 309 9.60 10.02 5.32
CA PRO A 309 9.26 10.49 6.67
C PRO A 309 8.28 11.67 6.71
N ASN A 310 8.29 12.52 5.70
CA ASN A 310 7.43 13.71 5.63
C ASN A 310 6.13 13.48 4.84
N ASP A 311 6.19 12.78 3.70
CA ASP A 311 5.02 12.58 2.84
C ASP A 311 5.16 11.35 1.91
N ARG A 312 4.22 11.22 0.97
CA ARG A 312 4.12 10.19 -0.04
C ARG A 312 4.30 10.81 -1.43
N TYR A 313 4.95 10.08 -2.32
CA TYR A 313 5.28 10.57 -3.67
C TYR A 313 5.06 9.50 -4.72
N ASP A 314 4.61 9.93 -5.89
CA ASP A 314 4.61 9.13 -7.11
C ASP A 314 5.74 9.65 -8.00
N VAL A 315 6.63 8.75 -8.43
CA VAL A 315 7.83 9.11 -9.20
C VAL A 315 7.97 8.20 -10.40
N PHE A 316 8.05 8.77 -11.60
CA PHE A 316 8.31 8.07 -12.83
C PHE A 316 9.81 7.77 -12.98
N LEU A 317 10.14 6.48 -13.11
CA LEU A 317 11.49 5.97 -13.28
C LEU A 317 11.63 5.25 -14.63
N GLU A 318 12.82 5.32 -15.22
CA GLU A 318 13.17 4.56 -16.43
C GLU A 318 14.37 3.64 -16.13
N PRO A 319 14.43 2.42 -16.71
CA PRO A 319 15.58 1.54 -16.57
C PRO A 319 16.88 2.22 -17.05
N GLN A 320 17.98 1.93 -16.36
CA GLN A 320 19.32 2.49 -16.59
C GLN A 320 19.44 4.02 -16.39
N LYS A 321 18.40 4.68 -15.86
CA LYS A 321 18.37 6.12 -15.59
C LYS A 321 18.49 6.46 -14.10
N GLU A 322 18.85 7.72 -13.82
CA GLU A 322 18.90 8.26 -12.45
C GLU A 322 17.99 9.49 -12.31
N VAL A 323 17.10 9.43 -11.31
CA VAL A 323 16.24 10.56 -10.91
C VAL A 323 16.68 11.03 -9.52
N PHE A 324 17.04 12.31 -9.41
CA PHE A 324 17.28 12.98 -8.13
C PHE A 324 16.02 13.71 -7.68
N HIS A 325 15.61 13.53 -6.42
CA HIS A 325 14.42 14.17 -5.84
C HIS A 325 14.79 15.01 -4.61
N TYR A 326 14.63 16.32 -4.72
CA TYR A 326 14.69 17.25 -3.61
C TYR A 326 13.35 17.32 -2.89
N ILE A 327 13.36 17.07 -1.58
CA ILE A 327 12.18 17.00 -0.74
C ILE A 327 12.28 18.07 0.35
N SER A 328 11.27 18.94 0.43
CA SER A 328 11.06 19.87 1.53
C SER A 328 9.62 19.76 2.05
N ASN A 329 9.26 20.50 3.10
CA ASN A 329 7.88 20.51 3.59
C ASN A 329 6.87 21.06 2.57
N LYS A 330 7.32 21.98 1.70
CA LYS A 330 6.48 22.63 0.67
C LYS A 330 6.82 22.17 -0.76
N ASP A 331 8.03 21.64 -0.93
CA ASP A 331 8.64 21.46 -2.22
C ASP A 331 8.94 19.99 -2.52
N SER A 332 8.82 19.65 -3.79
CA SER A 332 9.20 18.35 -4.33
C SER A 332 9.64 18.64 -5.76
N PHE A 333 10.94 18.60 -6.00
CA PHE A 333 11.56 18.99 -7.27
C PHE A 333 12.52 17.92 -7.74
N PHE A 334 12.70 17.82 -9.04
CA PHE A 334 13.44 16.75 -9.68
C PHE A 334 14.60 17.30 -10.50
N MET A 335 15.70 16.56 -10.55
CA MET A 335 16.84 16.75 -11.44
C MET A 335 17.26 15.41 -12.04
N GLY A 336 18.02 15.46 -13.12
CA GLY A 336 18.48 14.26 -13.83
C GLY A 336 17.50 13.80 -14.90
N ASP A 337 17.54 12.50 -15.21
CA ASP A 337 16.60 11.90 -16.16
C ASP A 337 15.15 12.09 -15.66
N ASN A 338 14.20 12.26 -16.59
CA ASN A 338 12.78 12.38 -16.28
C ASN A 338 12.39 13.49 -15.29
N ALA A 339 13.27 14.46 -15.02
CA ALA A 339 12.98 15.55 -14.09
C ALA A 339 11.73 16.35 -14.52
N LEU A 340 11.65 16.70 -15.81
CA LEU A 340 10.51 17.42 -16.37
C LEU A 340 9.24 16.56 -16.37
N VAL A 341 9.35 15.28 -16.77
CA VAL A 341 8.20 14.34 -16.75
C VAL A 341 7.62 14.22 -15.33
N ASN A 342 8.47 14.05 -14.32
CA ASN A 342 8.05 14.00 -12.92
C ASN A 342 7.46 15.32 -12.43
N THR A 343 8.02 16.44 -12.87
CA THR A 343 7.50 17.78 -12.55
C THR A 343 6.09 17.96 -13.12
N ASP A 344 5.89 17.60 -14.38
CA ASP A 344 4.60 17.70 -15.07
C ASP A 344 3.57 16.75 -14.45
N LEU A 345 3.91 15.48 -14.21
CA LEU A 345 3.00 14.52 -13.58
C LEU A 345 2.58 14.95 -12.18
N LYS A 346 3.49 15.54 -11.40
CA LYS A 346 3.18 16.11 -10.09
C LYS A 346 2.19 17.27 -10.20
N ASP A 347 2.34 18.14 -11.20
CA ASP A 347 1.42 19.25 -11.42
C ASP A 347 0.03 18.76 -11.87
N LEU A 348 -0.05 17.60 -12.52
CA LEU A 348 -1.30 16.95 -12.98
C LEU A 348 -1.98 16.05 -11.94
N LYS A 349 -1.43 15.91 -10.73
CA LYS A 349 -1.91 14.95 -9.70
C LYS A 349 -3.37 15.13 -9.28
N ASP A 350 -3.90 16.35 -9.38
CA ASP A 350 -5.26 16.68 -8.95
C ASP A 350 -6.31 16.52 -10.08
N ILE A 351 -5.85 16.28 -11.32
CA ILE A 351 -6.71 15.94 -12.46
C ILE A 351 -6.87 14.42 -12.49
N LYS A 352 -7.77 13.86 -11.69
CA LYS A 352 -7.90 12.39 -11.53
C LYS A 352 -9.34 11.92 -11.61
N LEU A 353 -9.53 10.67 -12.02
CA LEU A 353 -10.85 10.06 -12.09
C LEU A 353 -11.22 9.45 -10.73
N MET A 354 -12.26 9.99 -10.08
CA MET A 354 -12.67 9.53 -8.76
C MET A 354 -14.17 9.69 -8.54
N LEU A 355 -14.81 8.62 -8.05
CA LEU A 355 -16.20 8.68 -7.60
C LEU A 355 -16.33 9.51 -6.31
N SER A 356 -17.34 10.36 -6.26
CA SER A 356 -17.63 11.12 -5.05
C SER A 356 -18.11 10.21 -3.92
N ARG A 357 -17.93 10.64 -2.66
CA ARG A 357 -18.43 9.91 -1.49
C ARG A 357 -19.94 9.71 -1.52
N GLU A 358 -20.67 10.64 -2.12
CA GLU A 358 -22.13 10.56 -2.27
C GLU A 358 -22.55 9.50 -3.27
N VAL A 359 -21.85 9.42 -4.41
CA VAL A 359 -22.06 8.37 -5.40
C VAL A 359 -21.77 7.01 -4.80
N TYR A 360 -20.64 6.85 -4.08
CA TYR A 360 -20.31 5.59 -3.40
C TYR A 360 -21.41 5.12 -2.42
N LYS A 361 -22.05 6.04 -1.70
CA LYS A 361 -23.14 5.70 -0.77
C LYS A 361 -24.42 5.24 -1.47
N LYS A 362 -24.63 5.67 -2.72
CA LYS A 362 -25.83 5.37 -3.51
C LYS A 362 -25.62 4.27 -4.55
N ILE A 363 -24.38 3.78 -4.72
CA ILE A 363 -24.03 2.81 -5.76
C ILE A 363 -24.87 1.52 -5.71
N GLY A 364 -25.41 1.17 -4.54
CA GLY A 364 -26.33 0.04 -4.38
C GLY A 364 -27.63 0.17 -5.17
N GLU A 365 -28.04 1.39 -5.56
CA GLU A 365 -29.27 1.66 -6.34
C GLU A 365 -29.00 2.11 -7.78
N ILE A 366 -27.73 2.30 -8.17
CA ILE A 366 -27.37 2.69 -9.53
C ILE A 366 -27.33 1.43 -10.38
N SER A 367 -28.13 1.37 -11.46
CA SER A 367 -28.11 0.24 -12.40
C SER A 367 -26.77 0.18 -13.17
N PRO A 368 -26.41 -0.98 -13.76
CA PRO A 368 -25.15 -1.12 -14.51
C PRO A 368 -25.03 -0.08 -15.64
N ASN A 369 -26.10 0.12 -16.42
CA ASN A 369 -26.11 1.10 -17.51
C ASN A 369 -25.94 2.55 -17.02
N ASN A 370 -26.60 2.91 -15.91
CA ASN A 370 -26.46 4.23 -15.33
C ASN A 370 -25.07 4.45 -14.75
N TYR A 371 -24.46 3.40 -14.19
CA TYR A 371 -23.10 3.45 -13.68
C TYR A 371 -22.08 3.61 -14.82
N THR A 372 -22.27 2.91 -15.95
CA THR A 372 -21.44 3.09 -17.15
C THR A 372 -21.50 4.52 -17.65
N LYS A 373 -22.71 5.08 -17.78
CA LYS A 373 -22.90 6.48 -18.18
C LYS A 373 -22.21 7.46 -17.23
N LEU A 374 -22.38 7.26 -15.92
CA LEU A 374 -21.74 8.07 -14.89
C LEU A 374 -20.21 8.03 -15.00
N CYS A 375 -19.62 6.86 -15.20
CA CYS A 375 -18.17 6.72 -15.35
C CYS A 375 -17.67 7.43 -16.61
N LEU A 376 -18.44 7.38 -17.70
CA LEU A 376 -18.10 8.07 -18.95
C LEU A 376 -18.16 9.60 -18.78
N GLU A 377 -19.22 10.12 -18.16
CA GLU A 377 -19.36 11.55 -17.86
C GLU A 377 -18.20 12.06 -16.99
N LEU A 378 -17.78 11.29 -15.98
CA LEU A 378 -16.62 11.62 -15.16
C LEU A 378 -15.31 11.59 -15.96
N LYS A 379 -15.14 10.64 -16.88
CA LYS A 379 -13.96 10.57 -17.77
C LYS A 379 -13.89 11.81 -18.65
N GLU A 380 -15.00 12.20 -19.26
CA GLU A 380 -15.09 13.42 -20.08
C GLU A 380 -14.80 14.68 -19.26
N GLU A 381 -15.31 14.79 -18.03
CA GLU A 381 -15.00 15.90 -17.13
C GLU A 381 -13.49 16.02 -16.85
N VAL A 382 -12.82 14.89 -16.57
CA VAL A 382 -11.38 14.86 -16.28
C VAL A 382 -10.55 15.19 -17.52
N LEU A 383 -10.92 14.68 -18.70
CA LEU A 383 -10.28 15.04 -19.97
C LEU A 383 -10.45 16.53 -20.29
N ASN A 384 -11.60 17.12 -19.99
CA ASN A 384 -11.84 18.56 -20.14
C ASN A 384 -11.00 19.40 -19.16
N LYS A 385 -10.77 18.92 -17.93
CA LYS A 385 -9.84 19.56 -16.98
C LYS A 385 -8.40 19.51 -17.49
N LEU A 386 -7.96 18.37 -18.04
CA LEU A 386 -6.64 18.23 -18.65
C LEU A 386 -6.46 19.18 -19.85
N SER A 387 -7.42 19.21 -20.76
CA SER A 387 -7.43 20.11 -21.91
C SER A 387 -7.41 21.60 -21.49
N THR A 388 -8.17 21.96 -20.46
CA THR A 388 -8.14 23.32 -19.90
C THR A 388 -6.78 23.66 -19.31
N TYR A 389 -6.17 22.75 -18.55
CA TYR A 389 -4.84 22.97 -17.97
C TYR A 389 -3.77 23.22 -19.05
N GLN A 390 -3.83 22.48 -20.17
CA GLN A 390 -2.92 22.63 -21.32
C GLN A 390 -3.00 23.99 -22.04
N LYS A 391 -4.08 24.77 -21.85
CA LYS A 391 -4.20 26.10 -22.48
C LYS A 391 -3.27 27.13 -21.84
N ASP A 392 -3.02 26.97 -20.55
CA ASP A 392 -2.26 27.92 -19.73
C ASP A 392 -0.86 27.40 -19.36
N HIS A 393 -0.61 26.09 -19.54
CA HIS A 393 0.60 25.41 -19.08
C HIS A 393 1.18 24.51 -20.17
N PHE A 394 2.50 24.54 -20.32
CA PHE A 394 3.23 23.51 -21.04
C PHE A 394 3.17 22.18 -20.27
N ILE A 395 3.07 21.07 -20.99
CA ILE A 395 3.21 19.71 -20.48
C ILE A 395 4.02 18.93 -21.51
N SER A 396 5.07 18.22 -21.08
CA SER A 396 5.82 17.32 -21.96
C SER A 396 4.92 16.23 -22.55
N LYS A 397 5.20 15.82 -23.79
CA LYS A 397 4.40 14.79 -24.47
C LYS A 397 4.45 13.44 -23.74
N LYS A 398 5.58 13.11 -23.10
CA LYS A 398 5.69 11.92 -22.24
C LYS A 398 4.74 11.97 -21.05
N ALA A 399 4.72 13.07 -20.29
CA ALA A 399 3.84 13.21 -19.13
C ALA A 399 2.36 13.20 -19.56
N LEU A 400 2.03 13.85 -20.66
CA LEU A 400 0.68 13.83 -21.24
C LEU A 400 0.24 12.41 -21.66
N GLN A 401 1.13 11.65 -22.29
CA GLN A 401 0.87 10.26 -22.68
C GLN A 401 0.61 9.37 -21.46
N ILE A 402 1.45 9.46 -20.42
CA ILE A 402 1.28 8.72 -19.16
C ILE A 402 -0.05 9.10 -18.50
N LYS A 403 -0.39 10.40 -18.48
CA LYS A 403 -1.63 10.88 -17.88
C LYS A 403 -2.87 10.39 -18.61
N ASN A 404 -2.86 10.38 -19.94
CA ASN A 404 -3.96 9.83 -20.72
C ASN A 404 -4.12 8.32 -20.50
N ALA A 405 -3.03 7.56 -20.46
CA ALA A 405 -3.06 6.14 -20.13
C ALA A 405 -3.64 5.90 -18.72
N GLU A 406 -3.27 6.73 -17.73
CA GLU A 406 -3.84 6.68 -16.39
C GLU A 406 -5.36 6.91 -16.39
N ILE A 407 -5.86 7.96 -17.04
CA ILE A 407 -7.30 8.27 -17.12
C ILE A 407 -8.07 7.11 -17.77
N GLU A 408 -7.53 6.53 -18.84
CA GLU A 408 -8.14 5.40 -19.54
C GLU A 408 -8.24 4.15 -18.65
N LEU A 409 -7.13 3.80 -17.98
CA LEU A 409 -7.07 2.63 -17.11
C LEU A 409 -7.89 2.82 -15.83
N GLU A 410 -7.93 4.03 -15.26
CA GLU A 410 -8.80 4.35 -14.13
C GLU A 410 -10.28 4.19 -14.51
N TYR A 411 -10.67 4.60 -15.72
CA TYR A 411 -12.02 4.41 -16.24
C TYR A 411 -12.39 2.91 -16.31
N TYR A 412 -11.54 2.07 -16.87
CA TYR A 412 -11.78 0.62 -16.88
C TYR A 412 -11.81 0.02 -15.46
N ASN A 413 -10.91 0.45 -14.58
CA ASN A 413 -10.88 0.01 -13.18
C ASN A 413 -12.19 0.34 -12.44
N MET A 414 -12.77 1.52 -12.70
CA MET A 414 -14.05 1.92 -12.15
C MET A 414 -15.20 1.03 -12.64
N LEU A 415 -15.26 0.73 -13.94
CA LEU A 415 -16.29 -0.11 -14.55
C LEU A 415 -16.20 -1.57 -14.09
N LEU A 416 -15.00 -2.15 -14.14
CA LEU A 416 -14.73 -3.50 -13.59
C LEU A 416 -15.02 -3.57 -12.08
N GLY A 417 -15.09 -2.42 -11.41
CA GLY A 417 -15.32 -2.34 -9.97
C GLY A 417 -16.75 -2.25 -9.47
N TYR A 418 -17.71 -2.17 -10.37
CA TYR A 418 -19.11 -2.00 -10.04
C TYR A 418 -19.63 -3.04 -9.03
N ASN A 419 -19.51 -4.34 -9.34
CA ASN A 419 -20.00 -5.42 -8.46
C ASN A 419 -19.26 -5.47 -7.13
N MET A 420 -17.96 -5.18 -7.10
CA MET A 420 -17.21 -5.11 -5.84
C MET A 420 -17.74 -4.00 -4.93
N ASN A 421 -18.00 -2.82 -5.50
CA ASN A 421 -18.52 -1.68 -4.74
C ASN A 421 -19.94 -1.95 -4.21
N ARG A 422 -20.81 -2.56 -5.03
CA ARG A 422 -22.17 -2.97 -4.59
C ARG A 422 -22.13 -4.04 -3.48
N ARG A 423 -21.27 -5.06 -3.60
CA ARG A 423 -21.05 -6.06 -2.54
C ARG A 423 -20.60 -5.43 -1.22
N SER A 424 -19.76 -4.39 -1.27
CA SER A 424 -19.35 -3.64 -0.07
C SER A 424 -20.54 -2.94 0.60
N VAL A 425 -21.50 -2.41 -0.18
CA VAL A 425 -22.74 -1.82 0.36
C VAL A 425 -23.61 -2.90 1.01
N ALA A 426 -23.84 -4.03 0.33
CA ALA A 426 -24.60 -5.15 0.89
C ALA A 426 -24.00 -5.64 2.22
N TYR A 427 -22.69 -5.83 2.28
CA TYR A 427 -21.98 -6.21 3.50
C TYR A 427 -22.08 -5.19 4.63
N GLN A 428 -22.03 -3.88 4.31
CA GLN A 428 -22.25 -2.83 5.30
C GLN A 428 -23.68 -2.88 5.85
N ASN A 429 -24.67 -3.16 5.00
CA ASN A 429 -26.06 -3.31 5.42
C ASN A 429 -26.29 -4.55 6.30
N GLU A 430 -25.62 -5.67 6.01
CA GLU A 430 -25.63 -6.87 6.85
C GLU A 430 -25.05 -6.60 8.25
N LYS A 431 -24.05 -5.71 8.34
CA LYS A 431 -23.39 -5.34 9.60
C LYS A 431 -23.98 -4.11 10.29
N ALA A 432 -24.98 -3.46 9.69
CA ALA A 432 -25.64 -2.30 10.25
C ALA A 432 -26.31 -2.65 11.58
N LYS A 433 -26.08 -1.85 12.61
CA LYS A 433 -26.68 -2.04 13.95
C LYS A 433 -28.11 -1.51 14.03
N SER A 434 -28.51 -0.70 13.05
CA SER A 434 -29.86 -0.15 12.93
C SER A 434 -30.21 0.12 11.47
N ASP A 435 -31.50 0.20 11.15
CA ASP A 435 -31.94 0.52 9.79
C ASP A 435 -31.48 1.90 9.30
N LYS A 436 -31.17 2.83 10.23
CA LYS A 436 -30.62 4.15 9.89
C LYS A 436 -29.18 4.10 9.37
N GLU A 437 -28.44 3.03 9.68
CA GLU A 437 -27.07 2.82 9.19
C GLU A 437 -27.05 2.13 7.82
N LYS A 438 -28.17 1.54 7.38
CA LYS A 438 -28.27 0.88 6.09
C LYS A 438 -28.20 1.91 4.95
N LEU A 439 -27.37 1.59 3.97
CA LEU A 439 -27.25 2.30 2.72
C LEU A 439 -28.32 1.79 1.72
N PRO A 440 -28.77 2.64 0.78
CA PRO A 440 -29.73 2.24 -0.24
C PRO A 440 -29.18 1.09 -1.11
N TYR A 441 -30.03 0.09 -1.38
CA TYR A 441 -29.63 -1.11 -2.13
C TYR A 441 -30.81 -1.71 -2.89
N LYS A 442 -30.59 -1.98 -4.18
CA LYS A 442 -31.51 -2.71 -5.06
C LYS A 442 -30.71 -3.74 -5.85
N GLU A 443 -31.23 -4.95 -6.01
CA GLU A 443 -30.54 -5.97 -6.79
C GLU A 443 -30.61 -5.69 -8.30
N PHE A 444 -29.50 -5.93 -9.00
CA PHE A 444 -29.40 -5.77 -10.45
C PHE A 444 -28.63 -6.94 -11.05
N GLU A 445 -29.15 -7.46 -12.15
CA GLU A 445 -28.41 -8.40 -12.99
C GLU A 445 -27.33 -7.65 -13.79
N VAL A 446 -26.12 -8.24 -13.85
CA VAL A 446 -25.02 -7.75 -14.68
C VAL A 446 -24.80 -8.75 -15.79
N SER A 447 -25.33 -8.44 -16.98
CA SER A 447 -25.19 -9.26 -18.17
C SER A 447 -23.76 -9.22 -18.72
N GLU A 448 -23.41 -10.18 -19.59
CA GLU A 448 -22.12 -10.19 -20.28
C GLU A 448 -21.87 -8.91 -21.09
N SER A 449 -22.92 -8.35 -21.72
CA SER A 449 -22.87 -7.10 -22.47
C SER A 449 -22.50 -5.87 -21.64
N TYR A 450 -22.55 -5.94 -20.30
CA TYR A 450 -22.01 -4.89 -19.46
C TYR A 450 -20.51 -4.67 -19.72
N TYR A 451 -19.77 -5.71 -20.09
CA TYR A 451 -18.32 -5.67 -20.27
C TYR A 451 -17.87 -5.19 -21.66
N ASP A 452 -18.81 -4.84 -22.54
CA ASP A 452 -18.54 -4.34 -23.91
C ASP A 452 -17.72 -3.03 -23.93
N PHE A 453 -17.52 -2.38 -22.78
CA PHE A 453 -16.64 -1.23 -22.63
C PHE A 453 -15.14 -1.55 -22.77
N LEU A 454 -14.74 -2.83 -22.74
CA LEU A 454 -13.34 -3.25 -22.91
C LEU A 454 -12.99 -3.30 -24.41
N PRO A 455 -12.25 -2.32 -24.95
CA PRO A 455 -11.97 -2.30 -26.38
C PRO A 455 -10.84 -3.27 -26.72
N LYS A 456 -10.76 -3.72 -27.97
CA LYS A 456 -9.77 -4.73 -28.39
C LYS A 456 -8.33 -4.21 -28.42
N ASP A 457 -8.12 -2.90 -28.56
CA ASP A 457 -6.79 -2.28 -28.64
C ASP A 457 -6.01 -2.37 -27.32
N VAL A 458 -6.68 -2.54 -26.16
CA VAL A 458 -5.99 -2.76 -24.87
C VAL A 458 -5.18 -4.05 -24.82
N LEU A 459 -5.49 -5.02 -25.71
CA LEU A 459 -4.87 -6.34 -25.72
C LEU A 459 -3.35 -6.26 -25.99
N ASP A 460 -2.93 -5.41 -26.93
CA ASP A 460 -1.54 -5.32 -27.37
C ASP A 460 -0.90 -3.94 -27.11
N ASN A 461 -1.64 -3.01 -26.50
CA ASN A 461 -1.14 -1.68 -26.19
C ASN A 461 -0.18 -1.69 -24.98
N LYS A 462 1.10 -1.95 -25.26
CA LYS A 462 2.20 -1.91 -24.28
C LYS A 462 2.40 -0.54 -23.65
N LEU A 463 2.01 0.56 -24.30
CA LEU A 463 2.16 1.92 -23.75
C LEU A 463 1.31 2.14 -22.50
N LEU A 464 0.26 1.35 -22.30
CA LEU A 464 -0.54 1.38 -21.07
C LEU A 464 0.30 1.03 -19.83
N THR A 465 1.38 0.24 -19.97
CA THR A 465 2.28 -0.14 -18.86
C THR A 465 3.02 1.05 -18.24
N LEU A 466 3.12 2.18 -18.94
CA LEU A 466 3.75 3.40 -18.42
C LEU A 466 2.99 3.96 -17.21
N SER A 467 1.69 3.70 -17.11
CA SER A 467 0.86 4.08 -15.96
C SER A 467 0.86 3.00 -14.89
N SER A 468 1.00 3.42 -13.62
CA SER A 468 0.85 2.51 -12.48
C SER A 468 -0.55 1.88 -12.39
N SER A 469 -1.56 2.49 -13.04
CA SER A 469 -2.92 1.96 -13.15
C SER A 469 -3.02 0.67 -13.94
N TYR A 470 -2.02 0.32 -14.75
CA TYR A 470 -2.00 -0.92 -15.52
C TYR A 470 -1.97 -2.15 -14.60
N TYR A 471 -1.19 -2.09 -13.53
CA TYR A 471 -1.17 -3.14 -12.50
C TYR A 471 -2.54 -3.37 -11.86
N PHE A 472 -3.27 -2.29 -11.54
CA PHE A 472 -4.60 -2.41 -10.96
C PHE A 472 -5.61 -2.94 -11.99
N PHE A 473 -5.49 -2.49 -13.24
CA PHE A 473 -6.34 -2.93 -14.34
C PHE A 473 -6.18 -4.43 -14.62
N THR A 474 -4.94 -4.94 -14.80
CA THR A 474 -4.72 -6.37 -15.09
C THR A 474 -5.19 -7.25 -13.96
N ASN A 475 -4.89 -6.87 -12.70
CA ASN A 475 -5.38 -7.60 -11.53
C ASN A 475 -6.90 -7.60 -11.45
N ARG A 476 -7.55 -6.47 -11.72
CA ARG A 476 -9.01 -6.37 -11.63
C ARG A 476 -9.70 -7.12 -12.77
N LEU A 477 -9.12 -7.11 -13.95
CA LEU A 477 -9.59 -7.87 -15.11
C LEU A 477 -9.48 -9.38 -14.86
N MET A 478 -8.35 -9.85 -14.30
CA MET A 478 -8.14 -11.26 -13.96
C MET A 478 -9.21 -11.85 -13.06
N TYR A 479 -9.77 -11.04 -12.15
CA TYR A 479 -10.80 -11.45 -11.20
C TYR A 479 -12.19 -10.88 -11.54
N ALA A 480 -12.39 -10.38 -12.76
CA ALA A 480 -13.68 -9.86 -13.21
C ALA A 480 -14.73 -10.99 -13.22
N ASP A 481 -15.97 -10.67 -12.81
CA ASP A 481 -17.00 -11.70 -12.61
C ASP A 481 -17.35 -12.44 -13.92
N ILE A 482 -17.19 -11.81 -15.10
CA ILE A 482 -17.38 -12.44 -16.42
C ILE A 482 -16.36 -13.57 -16.72
N PHE A 483 -15.13 -13.46 -16.19
CA PHE A 483 -14.08 -14.47 -16.40
C PHE A 483 -13.94 -15.41 -15.22
N LYS A 484 -14.57 -15.10 -14.10
CA LYS A 484 -14.51 -15.93 -12.90
C LYS A 484 -15.18 -17.28 -13.17
N GLU A 485 -14.54 -18.36 -12.77
CA GLU A 485 -15.17 -19.66 -12.59
C GLU A 485 -15.10 -20.01 -11.11
N ASN A 486 -16.22 -20.42 -10.53
CA ASN A 486 -16.27 -20.88 -9.15
C ASN A 486 -16.68 -22.37 -9.07
N ARG A 487 -17.14 -22.95 -10.18
CA ARG A 487 -17.65 -24.31 -10.22
C ARG A 487 -16.96 -25.06 -11.37
N LEU A 488 -16.05 -25.94 -11.00
CA LEU A 488 -15.48 -26.91 -11.93
C LEU A 488 -16.25 -28.22 -11.85
N PRO A 489 -16.27 -28.98 -12.96
CA PRO A 489 -16.68 -30.38 -12.92
C PRO A 489 -15.96 -31.15 -11.80
N LYS A 490 -16.69 -32.01 -11.11
CA LYS A 490 -16.16 -32.84 -10.02
C LYS A 490 -15.01 -33.67 -10.55
N LEU A 491 -13.87 -33.60 -9.85
CA LEU A 491 -12.70 -34.36 -10.21
C LEU A 491 -12.81 -35.78 -9.63
N GLY A 492 -13.15 -36.76 -10.47
CA GLY A 492 -13.20 -38.16 -10.06
C GLY A 492 -11.82 -38.70 -9.68
N LYS A 493 -11.76 -39.79 -8.89
CA LYS A 493 -10.50 -40.37 -8.41
C LYS A 493 -9.61 -40.86 -9.55
N VAL A 494 -10.22 -41.38 -10.62
CA VAL A 494 -9.52 -41.80 -11.84
C VAL A 494 -8.83 -40.61 -12.54
N GLU A 495 -9.53 -39.49 -12.69
CA GLU A 495 -8.98 -38.31 -13.34
C GLU A 495 -7.89 -37.67 -12.48
N LEU A 496 -8.15 -37.51 -11.18
CA LEU A 496 -7.16 -37.00 -10.21
C LEU A 496 -5.88 -37.86 -10.23
N THR A 497 -6.01 -39.19 -10.23
CA THR A 497 -4.85 -40.10 -10.30
C THR A 497 -4.06 -39.91 -11.59
N LYS A 498 -4.72 -39.78 -12.75
CA LYS A 498 -4.03 -39.49 -14.03
C LYS A 498 -3.27 -38.17 -13.99
N LEU A 499 -3.85 -37.12 -13.39
CA LEU A 499 -3.20 -35.81 -13.27
C LEU A 499 -2.01 -35.85 -12.32
N LEU A 500 -2.12 -36.59 -11.21
CA LEU A 500 -1.04 -36.80 -10.26
C LEU A 500 0.11 -37.63 -10.88
N GLN A 501 -0.19 -38.69 -11.65
CA GLN A 501 0.81 -39.47 -12.38
C GLN A 501 1.62 -38.60 -13.35
N LYS A 502 0.96 -37.66 -14.05
CA LYS A 502 1.66 -36.69 -14.92
C LYS A 502 2.62 -35.80 -14.14
N LYS A 503 2.36 -35.55 -12.85
CA LYS A 503 3.25 -34.82 -11.94
C LYS A 503 4.29 -35.74 -11.26
N GLY A 504 4.47 -36.97 -11.74
CA GLY A 504 5.46 -37.92 -11.23
C GLY A 504 5.11 -38.58 -9.91
N VAL A 505 3.84 -38.53 -9.48
CA VAL A 505 3.40 -39.15 -8.24
C VAL A 505 3.25 -40.67 -8.42
N GLU A 506 3.91 -41.43 -7.54
CA GLU A 506 3.75 -42.88 -7.45
C GLU A 506 2.66 -43.27 -6.46
N PHE A 507 1.91 -44.32 -6.82
CA PHE A 507 0.77 -44.82 -6.06
C PHE A 507 1.06 -46.19 -5.47
N THR A 508 0.56 -46.40 -4.25
CA THR A 508 0.54 -47.72 -3.61
C THR A 508 -0.47 -48.63 -4.30
N THR A 509 -0.31 -49.94 -4.13
CA THR A 509 -1.26 -50.94 -4.65
C THR A 509 -2.67 -50.69 -4.12
N ASP A 510 -2.82 -50.32 -2.85
CA ASP A 510 -4.12 -50.05 -2.23
C ASP A 510 -4.80 -48.81 -2.84
N GLU A 511 -4.05 -47.76 -3.16
CA GLU A 511 -4.56 -46.58 -3.86
C GLU A 511 -4.98 -46.92 -5.28
N LEU A 512 -4.21 -47.72 -6.02
CA LEU A 512 -4.56 -48.16 -7.37
C LEU A 512 -5.80 -49.05 -7.37
N ASN A 513 -5.93 -49.96 -6.39
CA ASN A 513 -7.12 -50.77 -6.22
C ASN A 513 -8.34 -49.88 -5.96
N MET A 514 -8.25 -48.95 -5.00
CA MET A 514 -9.33 -47.99 -4.73
C MET A 514 -9.75 -47.23 -6.00
N VAL A 515 -8.80 -46.77 -6.82
CA VAL A 515 -9.08 -46.04 -8.06
C VAL A 515 -9.73 -46.94 -9.11
N GLU A 516 -9.33 -48.20 -9.21
CA GLU A 516 -9.95 -49.15 -10.14
C GLU A 516 -11.42 -49.43 -9.76
N PHE A 517 -11.68 -49.70 -8.47
CA PHE A 517 -13.03 -49.91 -7.96
C PHE A 517 -13.88 -48.65 -8.01
N SER A 518 -13.29 -47.45 -7.94
CA SER A 518 -14.06 -46.20 -8.00
C SER A 518 -14.80 -46.01 -9.33
N LYS A 519 -14.36 -46.67 -10.41
CA LYS A 519 -15.03 -46.64 -11.72
C LYS A 519 -16.49 -47.11 -11.67
N GLN A 520 -16.85 -47.94 -10.69
CA GLN A 520 -18.21 -48.44 -10.51
C GLN A 520 -19.13 -47.39 -9.88
N VAL A 521 -18.58 -46.46 -9.10
CA VAL A 521 -19.33 -45.43 -8.35
C VAL A 521 -19.14 -44.01 -8.90
N GLU A 522 -18.20 -43.84 -9.84
CA GLU A 522 -17.88 -42.60 -10.57
C GLU A 522 -17.99 -42.83 -12.10
N THR A 523 -19.11 -43.39 -12.56
CA THR A 523 -19.33 -43.56 -14.01
C THR A 523 -19.48 -42.20 -14.71
N PRO A 524 -19.24 -42.10 -16.04
CA PRO A 524 -19.47 -40.87 -16.79
C PRO A 524 -20.89 -40.32 -16.62
N GLU A 525 -21.92 -41.17 -16.55
CA GLU A 525 -23.30 -40.72 -16.33
C GLU A 525 -23.49 -40.13 -14.93
N ILE A 526 -22.93 -40.76 -13.89
CA ILE A 526 -23.02 -40.27 -12.51
C ILE A 526 -22.31 -38.92 -12.38
N LEU A 527 -21.08 -38.81 -12.89
CA LEU A 527 -20.33 -37.54 -12.86
C LEU A 527 -21.08 -36.43 -13.61
N ALA A 528 -21.67 -36.73 -14.77
CA ALA A 528 -22.46 -35.75 -15.51
C ALA A 528 -23.73 -35.29 -14.77
N LYS A 529 -24.40 -36.20 -14.04
CA LYS A 529 -25.55 -35.85 -13.16
C LYS A 529 -25.11 -34.94 -12.02
N GLU A 530 -24.01 -35.27 -11.34
CA GLU A 530 -23.45 -34.48 -10.24
C GLU A 530 -22.98 -33.09 -10.71
N ASP A 531 -22.35 -33.01 -11.87
CA ASP A 531 -21.93 -31.74 -12.47
C ASP A 531 -23.13 -30.85 -12.82
N LYS A 532 -24.19 -31.44 -13.40
CA LYS A 532 -25.43 -30.73 -13.67
C LYS A 532 -26.09 -30.24 -12.38
N PHE A 533 -26.17 -31.09 -11.36
CA PHE A 533 -26.69 -30.69 -10.05
C PHE A 533 -25.87 -29.54 -9.46
N ASN A 534 -24.54 -29.64 -9.46
CA ASN A 534 -23.67 -28.60 -8.95
C ASN A 534 -23.85 -27.29 -9.72
N LYS A 535 -24.09 -27.33 -11.04
CA LYS A 535 -24.39 -26.13 -11.85
C LYS A 535 -25.74 -25.50 -11.52
N ASP A 536 -26.77 -26.30 -11.31
CA ASP A 536 -28.13 -25.81 -11.09
C ASP A 536 -28.37 -25.38 -9.62
N TYR A 537 -27.77 -26.09 -8.66
CA TYR A 537 -28.09 -25.96 -7.22
C TYR A 537 -26.89 -25.65 -6.30
N GLY A 538 -25.65 -25.65 -6.79
CA GLY A 538 -24.46 -25.55 -5.95
C GLY A 538 -24.36 -24.27 -5.09
N ASP A 539 -24.75 -23.10 -5.60
CA ASP A 539 -24.73 -21.86 -4.77
C ASP A 539 -25.79 -21.92 -3.66
N LEU A 540 -26.96 -22.45 -3.97
CA LEU A 540 -28.04 -22.65 -3.00
C LEU A 540 -27.62 -23.67 -1.93
N GLU A 541 -26.89 -24.70 -2.32
CA GLU A 541 -26.30 -25.68 -1.39
C GLU A 541 -25.31 -25.02 -0.42
N GLN A 542 -24.39 -24.19 -0.93
CA GLN A 542 -23.43 -23.46 -0.10
C GLN A 542 -24.12 -22.45 0.83
N GLU A 543 -25.14 -21.76 0.33
CA GLU A 543 -25.95 -20.86 1.13
C GLU A 543 -26.69 -21.60 2.25
N PHE A 544 -27.25 -22.77 1.94
CA PHE A 544 -27.91 -23.64 2.91
C PHE A 544 -26.95 -24.02 4.03
N TYR A 545 -25.72 -24.46 3.71
CA TYR A 545 -24.72 -24.78 4.74
C TYR A 545 -24.38 -23.57 5.59
N ARG A 546 -24.17 -22.39 4.98
CA ARG A 546 -23.83 -21.16 5.70
C ARG A 546 -24.95 -20.72 6.64
N LYS A 547 -26.20 -20.78 6.16
CA LYS A 547 -27.40 -20.37 6.90
C LYS A 547 -27.63 -21.24 8.13
N TYR A 548 -27.44 -22.55 8.01
CA TYR A 548 -27.78 -23.50 9.07
C TYR A 548 -26.59 -24.07 9.86
N ARG A 549 -25.38 -23.57 9.65
CA ARG A 549 -24.14 -24.07 10.29
C ARG A 549 -24.22 -24.23 11.82
N THR A 550 -25.01 -23.40 12.50
CA THR A 550 -25.18 -23.45 13.95
C THR A 550 -25.88 -24.72 14.43
N HIS A 551 -26.60 -25.40 13.54
CA HIS A 551 -27.31 -26.64 13.85
C HIS A 551 -26.48 -27.90 13.60
N PHE A 552 -25.28 -27.79 12.99
CA PHE A 552 -24.55 -28.97 12.54
C PHE A 552 -24.10 -29.88 13.67
N LYS A 553 -23.80 -29.32 14.85
CA LYS A 553 -23.43 -30.12 16.03
C LYS A 553 -24.60 -31.00 16.48
N ASP A 554 -25.76 -30.37 16.73
CA ASP A 554 -26.96 -31.06 17.21
C ASP A 554 -27.51 -32.03 16.15
N ALA A 555 -27.48 -31.63 14.88
CA ALA A 555 -27.84 -32.50 13.76
C ALA A 555 -26.89 -33.69 13.65
N GLY A 556 -25.59 -33.51 13.92
CA GLY A 556 -24.62 -34.59 13.95
C GLY A 556 -24.92 -35.62 15.05
N GLU A 557 -25.40 -35.20 16.22
CA GLU A 557 -25.85 -36.10 17.28
C GLU A 557 -27.14 -36.84 16.89
N PHE A 558 -28.09 -36.13 16.29
CA PHE A 558 -29.31 -36.73 15.74
C PHE A 558 -29.01 -37.79 14.68
N ILE A 559 -28.11 -37.51 13.74
CA ILE A 559 -27.68 -38.44 12.68
C ILE A 559 -27.06 -39.70 13.27
N LYS A 560 -26.19 -39.57 14.28
CA LYS A 560 -25.55 -40.72 14.94
C LYS A 560 -26.56 -41.64 15.65
N ALA A 561 -27.70 -41.11 16.06
CA ALA A 561 -28.77 -41.90 16.68
C ALA A 561 -29.63 -42.67 15.66
N GLN A 562 -29.46 -42.42 14.35
CA GLN A 562 -30.19 -43.13 13.30
C GLN A 562 -29.47 -44.43 12.88
N ASN A 563 -30.23 -45.49 12.67
CA ASN A 563 -29.70 -46.78 12.20
C ASN A 563 -29.20 -46.74 10.74
N GLN A 564 -29.81 -45.90 9.90
CA GLN A 564 -29.43 -45.71 8.50
C GLN A 564 -29.61 -44.23 8.11
N PRO A 565 -28.59 -43.39 8.29
CA PRO A 565 -28.66 -42.01 7.84
C PRO A 565 -28.78 -41.93 6.32
N LYS A 566 -29.43 -40.88 5.82
CA LYS A 566 -29.56 -40.62 4.39
C LYS A 566 -28.19 -40.38 3.76
N HIS A 567 -28.07 -40.65 2.46
CA HIS A 567 -26.80 -40.59 1.73
C HIS A 567 -26.18 -39.19 1.65
N HIS A 568 -26.97 -38.13 1.84
CA HIS A 568 -26.52 -36.75 1.78
C HIS A 568 -26.78 -36.00 3.09
N PHE A 569 -25.83 -35.18 3.56
CA PHE A 569 -25.94 -34.49 4.85
C PHE A 569 -27.16 -33.56 4.91
N ILE A 570 -27.44 -32.79 3.85
CA ILE A 570 -28.61 -31.90 3.79
C ILE A 570 -29.91 -32.66 4.00
N LEU A 571 -30.06 -33.85 3.42
CA LEU A 571 -31.27 -34.65 3.58
C LEU A 571 -31.48 -35.08 5.04
N ASN A 572 -30.40 -35.43 5.74
CA ASN A 572 -30.46 -35.71 7.17
C ASN A 572 -30.72 -34.45 8.01
N LEU A 573 -30.18 -33.31 7.59
CA LEU A 573 -30.37 -32.04 8.27
C LEU A 573 -31.83 -31.58 8.18
N VAL A 574 -32.50 -31.84 7.06
CA VAL A 574 -33.93 -31.57 6.88
C VAL A 574 -34.77 -32.47 7.80
N ASP A 575 -34.46 -33.75 7.92
CA ASP A 575 -35.14 -34.63 8.89
C ASP A 575 -34.97 -34.11 10.33
N TYR A 576 -33.76 -33.64 10.68
CA TYR A 576 -33.52 -32.98 11.97
C TYR A 576 -34.37 -31.72 12.14
N PHE A 577 -34.47 -30.88 11.10
CA PHE A 577 -35.27 -29.67 11.12
C PHE A 577 -36.75 -29.92 11.34
N GLU A 578 -37.30 -31.00 10.77
CA GLU A 578 -38.67 -31.43 11.04
C GLU A 578 -38.88 -31.71 12.54
N THR A 579 -37.94 -32.37 13.21
CA THR A 579 -38.03 -32.62 14.67
C THR A 579 -37.96 -31.34 15.52
N LYS A 580 -37.39 -30.27 14.96
CA LYS A 580 -37.20 -28.98 15.63
C LYS A 580 -38.17 -27.90 15.14
N ASN A 581 -39.10 -28.23 14.24
CA ASN A 581 -39.98 -27.28 13.56
C ASN A 581 -39.22 -26.11 12.89
N ILE A 582 -38.02 -26.37 12.37
CA ILE A 582 -37.24 -25.39 11.60
C ILE A 582 -37.73 -25.46 10.15
N LYS A 583 -38.14 -24.31 9.59
CA LYS A 583 -38.63 -24.22 8.21
C LYS A 583 -37.50 -23.89 7.24
N ILE A 584 -37.54 -24.50 6.07
CA ILE A 584 -36.68 -24.20 4.91
C ILE A 584 -37.48 -23.41 3.86
N SER A 585 -36.81 -22.68 2.96
CA SER A 585 -37.46 -21.91 1.88
C SER A 585 -37.91 -22.80 0.71
N ASP A 586 -38.76 -22.27 -0.17
CA ASP A 586 -39.25 -22.98 -1.35
C ASP A 586 -38.11 -23.35 -2.32
N GLU A 587 -37.07 -22.51 -2.42
CA GLU A 587 -35.86 -22.83 -3.18
C GLU A 587 -35.08 -23.98 -2.51
N GLU A 588 -34.93 -23.95 -1.18
CA GLU A 588 -34.27 -25.02 -0.42
C GLU A 588 -35.02 -26.35 -0.53
N VAL A 589 -36.36 -26.34 -0.67
CA VAL A 589 -37.15 -27.54 -0.99
C VAL A 589 -36.75 -28.12 -2.35
N LYS A 590 -36.60 -27.29 -3.39
CA LYS A 590 -36.17 -27.76 -4.72
C LYS A 590 -34.76 -28.38 -4.69
N LEU A 591 -33.86 -27.81 -3.90
CA LEU A 591 -32.54 -28.41 -3.64
C LEU A 591 -32.67 -29.81 -3.04
N VAL A 592 -33.55 -29.98 -2.05
CA VAL A 592 -33.80 -31.27 -1.38
C VAL A 592 -34.42 -32.28 -2.34
N GLU A 593 -35.39 -31.87 -3.16
CA GLU A 593 -35.99 -32.70 -4.19
C GLU A 593 -34.94 -33.17 -5.22
N ALA A 594 -34.08 -32.25 -5.68
CA ALA A 594 -33.01 -32.56 -6.61
C ALA A 594 -31.99 -33.55 -5.99
N LEU A 595 -31.65 -33.39 -4.71
CA LEU A 595 -30.79 -34.33 -3.98
C LEU A 595 -31.41 -35.72 -3.85
N ASN A 596 -32.72 -35.83 -3.62
CA ASN A 596 -33.41 -37.11 -3.47
C ASN A 596 -33.39 -37.96 -4.75
N VAL A 597 -33.29 -37.33 -5.92
CA VAL A 597 -33.29 -38.01 -7.23
C VAL A 597 -31.92 -38.00 -7.92
N LEU A 598 -30.90 -37.41 -7.28
CA LEU A 598 -29.56 -37.27 -7.87
C LEU A 598 -28.92 -38.65 -8.14
N ARG A 599 -29.08 -39.57 -7.20
CA ARG A 599 -28.62 -40.96 -7.29
C ARG A 599 -29.77 -41.93 -7.02
N THR A 600 -29.77 -43.05 -7.74
CA THR A 600 -30.70 -44.17 -7.51
C THR A 600 -30.35 -44.92 -6.22
N PRO A 601 -31.28 -45.68 -5.63
CA PRO A 601 -30.98 -46.50 -4.46
C PRO A 601 -29.81 -47.48 -4.66
N ALA A 602 -29.65 -48.03 -5.86
CA ALA A 602 -28.53 -48.90 -6.20
C ALA A 602 -27.19 -48.12 -6.22
N GLU A 603 -27.14 -46.99 -6.92
CA GLU A 603 -25.95 -46.12 -6.97
C GLU A 603 -25.53 -45.63 -5.57
N ILE A 604 -26.50 -45.37 -4.68
CA ILE A 604 -26.26 -45.00 -3.27
C ILE A 604 -25.64 -46.17 -2.50
N GLU A 605 -26.19 -47.38 -2.66
CA GLU A 605 -25.69 -48.56 -1.96
C GLU A 605 -24.30 -48.97 -2.44
N ASP A 606 -24.04 -48.87 -3.75
CA ASP A 606 -22.72 -49.12 -4.35
C ASP A 606 -21.68 -48.13 -3.80
N GLU A 607 -22.01 -46.83 -3.74
CA GLU A 607 -21.14 -45.81 -3.12
C GLU A 607 -20.92 -46.07 -1.63
N ARG A 608 -21.94 -46.51 -0.90
CA ARG A 608 -21.82 -46.85 0.53
C ARG A 608 -20.89 -48.04 0.74
N LEU A 609 -21.02 -49.10 -0.06
CA LEU A 609 -20.17 -50.29 0.02
C LEU A 609 -18.72 -49.94 -0.34
N PHE A 610 -18.52 -49.20 -1.43
CA PHE A 610 -17.20 -48.70 -1.82
C PHE A 610 -16.55 -47.86 -0.70
N ASN A 611 -17.27 -46.86 -0.16
CA ASN A 611 -16.74 -46.02 0.91
C ASN A 611 -16.43 -46.81 2.19
N LYS A 612 -17.19 -47.86 2.49
CA LYS A 612 -16.94 -48.74 3.63
C LYS A 612 -15.66 -49.57 3.44
N GLU A 613 -15.48 -50.14 2.25
CA GLU A 613 -14.31 -50.97 1.92
C GLU A 613 -13.02 -50.13 1.89
N PHE A 614 -13.08 -48.95 1.26
CA PHE A 614 -11.90 -48.12 1.01
C PHE A 614 -11.77 -46.91 1.95
N ALA A 615 -12.51 -46.85 3.06
CA ALA A 615 -12.55 -45.68 3.96
C ALA A 615 -11.15 -45.15 4.34
N ASN A 616 -10.25 -46.03 4.74
CA ASN A 616 -8.89 -45.66 5.14
C ASN A 616 -8.02 -45.24 3.94
N ALA A 617 -8.16 -45.93 2.80
CA ALA A 617 -7.44 -45.60 1.57
C ALA A 617 -7.87 -44.23 1.03
N ILE A 618 -9.16 -43.94 0.99
CA ILE A 618 -9.72 -42.64 0.58
C ILE A 618 -9.19 -41.52 1.47
N LYS A 619 -9.27 -41.70 2.79
CA LYS A 619 -8.77 -40.70 3.75
C LYS A 619 -7.28 -40.44 3.54
N THR A 620 -6.48 -41.50 3.49
CA THR A 620 -5.03 -41.40 3.34
C THR A 620 -4.66 -40.78 2.00
N PHE A 621 -5.36 -41.13 0.92
CA PHE A 621 -5.15 -40.58 -0.42
C PHE A 621 -5.35 -39.06 -0.46
N TYR A 622 -6.50 -38.56 0.04
CA TYR A 622 -6.76 -37.13 0.04
C TYR A 622 -5.85 -36.37 1.02
N ASP A 623 -5.54 -36.94 2.19
CA ASP A 623 -4.61 -36.33 3.13
C ASP A 623 -3.19 -36.23 2.54
N LYS A 624 -2.72 -37.29 1.85
CA LYS A 624 -1.40 -37.36 1.23
C LYS A 624 -1.25 -36.42 0.03
N TYR A 625 -2.29 -36.30 -0.80
CA TYR A 625 -2.24 -35.52 -2.05
C TYR A 625 -3.00 -34.20 -2.00
N LYS A 626 -3.31 -33.69 -0.80
CA LYS A 626 -4.08 -32.46 -0.60
C LYS A 626 -3.47 -31.25 -1.32
N ASP A 627 -2.15 -31.07 -1.21
CA ASP A 627 -1.45 -29.92 -1.80
C ASP A 627 -1.45 -30.01 -3.33
N TYR A 628 -1.15 -31.19 -3.89
CA TYR A 628 -1.28 -31.45 -5.33
C TYR A 628 -2.70 -31.23 -5.84
N SER A 629 -3.71 -31.70 -5.09
CA SER A 629 -5.12 -31.54 -5.47
C SER A 629 -5.52 -30.07 -5.50
N SER A 630 -5.01 -29.27 -4.56
CA SER A 630 -5.24 -27.82 -4.52
C SER A 630 -4.57 -27.12 -5.70
N GLU A 631 -3.34 -27.52 -6.06
CA GLU A 631 -2.63 -27.02 -7.25
C GLU A 631 -3.39 -27.36 -8.53
N ILE A 632 -3.79 -28.62 -8.72
CA ILE A 632 -4.57 -29.08 -9.88
C ILE A 632 -5.89 -28.33 -9.99
N PHE A 633 -6.60 -28.13 -8.88
CA PHE A 633 -7.86 -27.39 -8.88
C PHE A 633 -7.64 -25.94 -9.33
N ARG A 634 -6.58 -25.28 -8.83
CA ARG A 634 -6.20 -23.93 -9.24
C ARG A 634 -5.83 -23.88 -10.73
N GLU A 635 -5.06 -24.84 -11.24
CA GLU A 635 -4.71 -24.94 -12.66
C GLU A 635 -5.95 -25.09 -13.54
N ARG A 636 -6.91 -25.93 -13.15
CA ARG A 636 -8.19 -26.09 -13.87
C ARG A 636 -9.02 -24.80 -13.86
N LEU A 637 -9.08 -24.08 -12.75
CA LEU A 637 -9.79 -22.80 -12.65
C LEU A 637 -9.16 -21.75 -13.57
N ASN A 638 -7.83 -21.67 -13.57
CA ASN A 638 -7.11 -20.74 -14.43
C ASN A 638 -7.31 -21.09 -15.91
N ALA A 639 -7.27 -22.37 -16.27
CA ALA A 639 -7.52 -22.81 -17.64
C ALA A 639 -8.93 -22.43 -18.11
N GLU A 640 -9.95 -22.57 -17.25
CA GLU A 640 -11.31 -22.17 -17.60
C GLU A 640 -11.48 -20.65 -17.73
N ARG A 641 -10.87 -19.88 -16.82
CA ARG A 641 -10.77 -18.42 -16.94
C ARG A 641 -10.13 -18.02 -18.27
N ASP A 642 -9.01 -18.65 -18.63
CA ASP A 642 -8.27 -18.33 -19.84
C ASP A 642 -9.09 -18.63 -21.11
N LYS A 643 -9.88 -19.73 -21.11
CA LYS A 643 -10.86 -20.00 -22.18
C LYS A 643 -11.93 -18.93 -22.28
N LYS A 644 -12.49 -18.47 -21.15
CA LYS A 644 -13.51 -17.39 -21.14
C LYS A 644 -12.92 -16.07 -21.67
N ILE A 645 -11.69 -15.75 -21.29
CA ILE A 645 -10.96 -14.58 -21.80
C ILE A 645 -10.75 -14.71 -23.32
N GLN A 646 -10.30 -15.87 -23.78
CA GLN A 646 -10.12 -16.15 -25.21
C GLN A 646 -11.45 -15.99 -25.99
N ALA A 647 -12.54 -16.56 -25.46
CA ALA A 647 -13.86 -16.47 -26.07
C ALA A 647 -14.37 -15.01 -26.14
N PHE A 648 -14.15 -14.23 -25.08
CA PHE A 648 -14.58 -12.83 -25.01
C PHE A 648 -13.82 -11.93 -25.98
N PHE A 649 -12.49 -12.02 -26.02
CA PHE A 649 -11.68 -11.16 -26.88
C PHE A 649 -11.58 -11.66 -28.33
N GLY A 650 -11.83 -12.96 -28.56
CA GLY A 650 -11.75 -13.59 -29.89
C GLY A 650 -10.31 -13.81 -30.38
N THR A 651 -9.32 -13.80 -29.49
CA THR A 651 -7.92 -14.12 -29.76
C THR A 651 -7.31 -14.88 -28.58
N GLU A 652 -6.31 -15.72 -28.85
CA GLU A 652 -5.56 -16.47 -27.82
C GLU A 652 -4.20 -15.83 -27.50
N HIS A 653 -3.74 -14.93 -28.36
CA HIS A 653 -2.42 -14.33 -28.29
C HIS A 653 -2.54 -12.81 -28.29
N SER A 654 -2.11 -12.22 -27.18
CA SER A 654 -1.90 -10.79 -27.01
C SER A 654 -0.98 -10.54 -25.83
N PHE A 655 -0.38 -9.35 -25.79
CA PHE A 655 0.45 -8.94 -24.67
C PHE A 655 -0.29 -9.03 -23.33
N LEU A 656 -1.53 -8.54 -23.24
CA LEU A 656 -2.35 -8.58 -22.03
C LEU A 656 -2.61 -10.01 -21.56
N GLN A 657 -2.94 -10.93 -22.48
CA GLN A 657 -3.15 -12.33 -22.13
C GLN A 657 -1.85 -13.01 -21.65
N ASP A 658 -0.71 -12.71 -22.28
CA ASP A 658 0.58 -13.19 -21.81
C ASP A 658 0.93 -12.65 -20.42
N VAL A 659 0.58 -11.38 -20.12
CA VAL A 659 0.72 -10.81 -18.78
C VAL A 659 -0.12 -11.61 -17.77
N MET A 660 -1.39 -11.90 -18.07
CA MET A 660 -2.28 -12.66 -17.18
C MET A 660 -1.82 -14.11 -16.97
N LYS A 661 -1.32 -14.76 -18.03
CA LYS A 661 -0.68 -16.08 -17.95
C LYS A 661 0.58 -16.03 -17.08
N THR A 662 1.45 -15.04 -17.27
CA THR A 662 2.67 -14.86 -16.47
C THR A 662 2.36 -14.62 -14.99
N GLN A 663 1.33 -13.83 -14.68
CA GLN A 663 0.84 -13.66 -13.29
C GLN A 663 0.39 -14.99 -12.68
N THR A 664 -0.24 -15.84 -13.48
CA THR A 664 -0.68 -17.17 -13.04
C THR A 664 0.50 -18.10 -12.77
N PHE A 665 1.47 -18.16 -13.69
CA PHE A 665 2.65 -19.02 -13.58
C PHE A 665 3.57 -18.57 -12.44
N SER A 666 3.71 -17.25 -12.25
CA SER A 666 4.58 -16.70 -11.21
C SER A 666 4.09 -16.93 -9.78
N LYS A 667 2.83 -17.35 -9.58
CA LYS A 667 2.31 -17.66 -8.23
C LYS A 667 3.19 -18.69 -7.51
N LYS A 668 3.74 -19.65 -8.25
CA LYS A 668 4.66 -20.67 -7.73
C LYS A 668 5.91 -20.05 -7.09
N PHE A 669 6.43 -18.97 -7.66
CA PHE A 669 7.61 -18.27 -7.15
C PHE A 669 7.34 -17.55 -5.83
N GLU A 670 6.13 -17.01 -5.64
CA GLU A 670 5.72 -16.41 -4.36
C GLU A 670 5.69 -17.44 -3.22
N ASP A 671 5.39 -18.69 -3.57
CA ASP A 671 5.28 -19.82 -2.64
C ASP A 671 6.64 -20.52 -2.40
N TYR A 672 7.74 -19.97 -2.93
CA TYR A 672 9.09 -20.55 -2.92
C TYR A 672 9.18 -21.91 -3.60
N GLU A 673 8.48 -22.05 -4.71
CA GLU A 673 8.52 -23.21 -5.57
C GLU A 673 9.05 -22.83 -6.96
N VAL A 674 9.54 -23.82 -7.70
CA VAL A 674 10.12 -23.64 -9.04
C VAL A 674 9.55 -24.66 -10.00
N TYR A 675 9.55 -24.33 -11.28
CA TYR A 675 9.25 -25.26 -12.36
C TYR A 675 10.49 -26.08 -12.71
N GLY A 676 10.26 -27.37 -13.02
CA GLY A 676 11.25 -28.21 -13.69
C GLY A 676 11.52 -27.71 -15.11
N GLU A 677 12.60 -28.18 -15.73
CA GLU A 677 13.01 -27.69 -17.06
C GLU A 677 11.97 -27.94 -18.15
N GLU A 678 11.32 -29.10 -18.15
CA GLU A 678 10.29 -29.45 -19.14
C GLU A 678 9.03 -28.61 -18.96
N ASP A 679 8.50 -28.54 -17.72
CA ASP A 679 7.35 -27.70 -17.39
C ASP A 679 7.59 -26.24 -17.76
N LEU A 680 8.77 -25.70 -17.43
CA LEU A 680 9.12 -24.33 -17.73
C LEU A 680 9.11 -24.08 -19.25
N LYS A 681 9.67 -24.99 -20.05
CA LYS A 681 9.64 -24.90 -21.51
C LYS A 681 8.20 -24.93 -22.05
N THR A 682 7.34 -25.77 -21.51
CA THR A 682 5.92 -25.82 -21.90
C THR A 682 5.21 -24.50 -21.59
N LEU A 683 5.42 -23.92 -20.41
CA LEU A 683 4.84 -22.63 -20.05
C LEU A 683 5.38 -21.50 -20.93
N GLN A 684 6.69 -21.48 -21.18
CA GLN A 684 7.34 -20.52 -22.07
C GLN A 684 6.80 -20.58 -23.50
N ALA A 685 6.53 -21.78 -24.02
CA ALA A 685 5.94 -21.96 -25.35
C ALA A 685 4.50 -21.45 -25.46
N SER A 686 3.80 -21.28 -24.33
CA SER A 686 2.43 -20.73 -24.29
C SER A 686 2.36 -19.19 -24.29
N LEU A 687 3.52 -18.52 -24.19
CA LEU A 687 3.66 -17.07 -24.17
C LEU A 687 4.17 -16.57 -25.53
N SER A 688 3.45 -15.64 -26.14
CA SER A 688 3.84 -15.05 -27.43
C SER A 688 4.84 -13.90 -27.30
N THR A 689 4.91 -13.27 -26.13
CA THR A 689 5.76 -12.11 -25.84
C THR A 689 7.16 -12.58 -25.41
N PRO A 690 8.23 -12.36 -26.21
CA PRO A 690 9.56 -12.88 -25.92
C PRO A 690 10.11 -12.48 -24.55
N PHE A 691 9.90 -11.21 -24.18
CA PHE A 691 10.31 -10.71 -22.87
C PHE A 691 9.68 -11.46 -21.70
N LEU A 692 8.37 -11.79 -21.77
CA LEU A 692 7.69 -12.48 -20.67
C LEU A 692 8.14 -13.94 -20.54
N ASN A 693 8.48 -14.57 -21.66
CA ASN A 693 9.11 -15.88 -21.68
C ASN A 693 10.47 -15.86 -20.95
N GLU A 694 11.35 -14.91 -21.31
CA GLU A 694 12.65 -14.74 -20.63
C GLU A 694 12.47 -14.37 -19.15
N TYR A 695 11.50 -13.50 -18.85
CA TYR A 695 11.23 -13.05 -17.50
C TYR A 695 10.75 -14.18 -16.59
N LEU A 696 9.92 -15.09 -17.10
CA LEU A 696 9.48 -16.28 -16.35
C LEU A 696 10.67 -17.16 -15.97
N ALA A 697 11.59 -17.42 -16.91
CA ALA A 697 12.80 -18.20 -16.64
C ALA A 697 13.76 -17.50 -15.66
N PHE A 698 13.91 -16.18 -15.81
CA PHE A 698 14.66 -15.36 -14.86
C PHE A 698 14.09 -15.49 -13.45
N CYS A 699 12.77 -15.35 -13.28
CA CYS A 699 12.11 -15.47 -11.99
C CYS A 699 12.24 -16.88 -11.39
N ASN A 700 12.13 -17.93 -12.21
CA ASN A 700 12.34 -19.31 -11.79
C ASN A 700 13.77 -19.50 -11.23
N THR A 701 14.76 -18.96 -11.94
CA THR A 701 16.18 -19.01 -11.53
C THR A 701 16.42 -18.22 -10.25
N GLN A 702 15.92 -16.98 -10.17
CA GLN A 702 16.05 -16.14 -8.98
C GLN A 702 15.40 -16.78 -7.75
N THR A 703 14.26 -17.46 -7.93
CA THR A 703 13.58 -18.19 -6.86
C THR A 703 14.41 -19.39 -6.40
N LYS A 704 14.96 -20.18 -7.34
CA LYS A 704 15.86 -21.29 -7.03
C LYS A 704 17.08 -20.83 -6.22
N GLU A 705 17.74 -19.77 -6.65
CA GLU A 705 18.87 -19.19 -5.92
C GLU A 705 18.46 -18.63 -4.55
N LYS A 706 17.28 -18.02 -4.45
CA LYS A 706 16.76 -17.49 -3.18
C LYS A 706 16.51 -18.62 -2.18
N ILE A 707 15.93 -19.74 -2.60
CA ILE A 707 15.74 -20.92 -1.76
C ILE A 707 17.09 -21.43 -1.26
N GLU A 708 18.11 -21.51 -2.13
CA GLU A 708 19.44 -21.95 -1.72
C GLU A 708 20.09 -21.00 -0.71
N ARG A 709 20.04 -19.68 -0.98
CA ARG A 709 20.52 -18.65 -0.05
C ARG A 709 19.78 -18.68 1.29
N ASN A 710 18.51 -19.08 1.30
CA ASN A 710 17.70 -19.12 2.51
C ASN A 710 18.11 -20.25 3.46
N LYS A 711 18.72 -21.34 2.97
CA LYS A 711 19.18 -22.46 3.79
C LYS A 711 20.26 -22.07 4.81
N THR A 712 21.01 -21.00 4.57
CA THR A 712 22.12 -20.57 5.42
C THR A 712 21.77 -19.40 6.35
N LYS A 713 20.56 -18.85 6.24
CA LYS A 713 20.12 -17.71 7.07
C LYS A 713 19.68 -18.18 8.45
N GLY A 714 19.88 -17.32 9.46
CA GLY A 714 19.49 -17.55 10.84
C GLY A 714 18.93 -16.30 11.52
N GLY A 715 18.84 -16.32 12.84
CA GLY A 715 18.25 -15.24 13.64
C GLY A 715 16.73 -15.33 13.81
N TYR A 716 16.18 -16.52 13.57
CA TYR A 716 14.80 -16.88 13.88
C TYR A 716 14.77 -18.20 14.65
N THR A 717 13.74 -18.39 15.48
CA THR A 717 13.52 -19.62 16.24
C THR A 717 12.11 -20.13 15.98
N VAL A 718 11.98 -21.41 15.62
CA VAL A 718 10.69 -22.06 15.42
C VAL A 718 10.33 -22.87 16.66
N HIS A 719 9.09 -22.70 17.13
CA HIS A 719 8.56 -23.40 18.29
C HIS A 719 7.45 -24.37 17.91
N ASN A 720 7.37 -25.48 18.64
CA ASN A 720 6.24 -26.38 18.61
C ASN A 720 5.14 -25.89 19.55
N VAL A 721 3.89 -26.07 19.15
CA VAL A 721 2.73 -25.78 20.00
C VAL A 721 2.52 -26.95 20.96
N GLU A 722 2.43 -26.65 22.26
CA GLU A 722 1.99 -27.65 23.24
C GLU A 722 0.49 -27.89 23.08
N LYS A 723 0.05 -29.16 23.06
CA LYS A 723 -1.38 -29.49 22.98
C LYS A 723 -2.08 -29.04 24.27
N LYS A 724 -2.73 -27.89 24.19
CA LYS A 724 -3.46 -27.22 25.27
C LYS A 724 -4.75 -26.64 24.72
N GLU A 725 -5.81 -26.69 25.51
CA GLU A 725 -7.12 -26.13 25.15
C GLU A 725 -7.39 -24.84 25.93
N GLY A 726 -8.19 -23.95 25.35
CA GLY A 726 -8.63 -22.73 26.02
C GLY A 726 -7.49 -21.78 26.40
N ASP A 727 -7.64 -21.10 27.54
CA ASP A 727 -6.72 -20.05 28.00
C ASP A 727 -5.26 -20.52 28.19
N GLU A 728 -5.04 -21.81 28.43
CA GLU A 728 -3.69 -22.37 28.59
C GLU A 728 -2.87 -22.35 27.29
N LEU A 729 -3.51 -22.37 26.11
CA LEU A 729 -2.81 -22.45 24.83
C LEU A 729 -1.89 -21.24 24.61
N PHE A 730 -2.43 -20.03 24.70
CA PHE A 730 -1.64 -18.82 24.47
C PHE A 730 -0.63 -18.59 25.61
N ALA A 731 -1.00 -18.88 26.86
CA ALA A 731 -0.10 -18.77 28.00
C ALA A 731 1.13 -19.70 27.85
N SER A 732 0.95 -20.94 27.36
CA SER A 732 2.06 -21.87 27.12
C SER A 732 3.07 -21.36 26.09
N MET A 733 2.60 -20.64 25.05
CA MET A 733 3.48 -20.03 24.04
C MET A 733 4.35 -18.92 24.62
N LEU A 734 3.84 -18.21 25.63
CA LEU A 734 4.50 -17.06 26.25
C LEU A 734 5.42 -17.44 27.41
N LYS A 735 5.22 -18.60 28.05
CA LYS A 735 5.95 -19.03 29.26
C LYS A 735 7.47 -18.88 29.16
N LYS A 736 8.05 -19.15 27.99
CA LYS A 736 9.50 -19.03 27.76
C LYS A 736 10.02 -17.58 27.63
N PHE A 737 9.10 -16.62 27.55
CA PHE A 737 9.36 -15.19 27.41
C PHE A 737 8.95 -14.42 28.68
N GLU A 738 8.69 -15.10 29.80
CA GLU A 738 8.46 -14.46 31.10
C GLU A 738 9.59 -13.47 31.43
N GLY A 739 9.22 -12.32 31.97
CA GLY A 739 10.13 -11.20 32.23
C GLY A 739 10.40 -10.28 31.03
N LYS A 740 9.88 -10.60 29.84
CA LYS A 740 10.08 -9.80 28.61
C LYS A 740 8.77 -9.23 28.08
N VAL A 741 8.87 -8.09 27.41
CA VAL A 741 7.73 -7.52 26.66
C VAL A 741 7.59 -8.27 25.33
N VAL A 742 6.39 -8.76 24.99
CA VAL A 742 6.17 -9.53 23.75
C VAL A 742 5.27 -8.77 22.79
N TYR A 743 5.81 -8.45 21.61
CA TYR A 743 5.06 -7.96 20.46
C TYR A 743 4.64 -9.13 19.58
N VAL A 744 3.34 -9.43 19.53
CA VAL A 744 2.77 -10.55 18.77
C VAL A 744 2.20 -10.07 17.44
N ASP A 745 2.61 -10.69 16.35
CA ASP A 745 2.17 -10.44 14.97
C ASP A 745 1.50 -11.69 14.39
N PHE A 746 0.17 -11.63 14.27
CA PHE A 746 -0.61 -12.65 13.58
C PHE A 746 -0.60 -12.35 12.08
N TRP A 747 0.01 -13.26 11.31
CA TRP A 747 0.33 -13.05 9.91
C TRP A 747 0.14 -14.32 9.07
N ALA A 748 0.36 -14.22 7.75
CA ALA A 748 0.39 -15.36 6.83
C ALA A 748 1.31 -15.08 5.63
N THR A 749 1.84 -16.13 4.99
CA THR A 749 2.75 -16.03 3.83
C THR A 749 2.11 -15.34 2.61
N TRP A 750 0.80 -15.53 2.45
CA TRP A 750 0.00 -14.91 1.38
C TRP A 750 -0.42 -13.46 1.68
N CYS A 751 -0.21 -12.97 2.91
CA CYS A 751 -0.64 -11.62 3.31
C CYS A 751 0.40 -10.55 2.90
N GLY A 752 0.15 -9.86 1.79
CA GLY A 752 0.97 -8.73 1.32
C GLY A 752 1.19 -7.62 2.37
N PRO A 753 0.14 -7.07 3.01
CA PRO A 753 0.28 -6.06 4.05
C PRO A 753 1.11 -6.52 5.27
N CYS A 754 1.01 -7.79 5.64
CA CYS A 754 1.81 -8.37 6.73
C CYS A 754 3.30 -8.37 6.37
N LYS A 755 3.67 -8.90 5.20
CA LYS A 755 5.06 -8.91 4.70
C LYS A 755 5.66 -7.50 4.63
N SER A 756 4.88 -6.52 4.16
CA SER A 756 5.28 -5.11 4.13
C SER A 756 5.49 -4.52 5.52
N GLY A 757 4.59 -4.83 6.47
CA GLY A 757 4.72 -4.47 7.89
C GLY A 757 6.01 -4.97 8.51
N ILE A 758 6.29 -6.27 8.32
CA ILE A 758 7.46 -6.96 8.85
C ILE A 758 8.76 -6.36 8.30
N LYS A 759 8.83 -6.10 6.99
CA LYS A 759 9.99 -5.47 6.35
C LYS A 759 10.26 -4.08 6.91
N ARG A 760 9.21 -3.30 7.15
CA ARG A 760 9.34 -1.92 7.66
C ARG A 760 9.87 -1.87 9.08
N ILE A 761 9.52 -2.82 9.95
CA ILE A 761 9.99 -2.87 11.35
C ILE A 761 11.37 -3.51 11.51
N ALA A 762 11.97 -4.07 10.45
CA ALA A 762 13.28 -4.70 10.54
C ALA A 762 14.39 -3.78 11.10
N PRO A 763 14.48 -2.48 10.75
CA PRO A 763 15.42 -1.56 11.38
C PRO A 763 15.17 -1.36 12.89
N LEU A 764 13.91 -1.30 13.31
CA LEU A 764 13.56 -1.16 14.73
C LEU A 764 14.04 -2.38 15.54
N LYS A 765 13.85 -3.59 15.00
CA LYS A 765 14.33 -4.81 15.65
C LYS A 765 15.84 -4.80 15.85
N ALA A 766 16.59 -4.30 14.86
CA ALA A 766 18.03 -4.17 14.98
C ALA A 766 18.43 -3.14 16.05
N GLU A 767 17.70 -2.02 16.14
CA GLU A 767 17.91 -0.98 17.16
C GLU A 767 17.59 -1.48 18.58
N MET A 768 16.57 -2.31 18.73
CA MET A 768 16.12 -2.87 20.02
C MET A 768 16.72 -4.25 20.33
N ALA A 769 17.78 -4.67 19.64
CA ALA A 769 18.34 -6.01 19.80
C ALA A 769 18.85 -6.33 21.22
N ASN A 770 19.19 -5.29 22.00
CA ASN A 770 19.66 -5.41 23.38
C ASN A 770 18.56 -5.13 24.42
N ASP A 771 17.32 -4.86 23.98
CA ASP A 771 16.19 -4.68 24.89
C ASP A 771 15.50 -6.01 25.17
N ASP A 772 14.85 -6.14 26.33
CA ASP A 772 14.04 -7.32 26.70
C ASP A 772 12.68 -7.34 25.98
N VAL A 773 12.73 -7.27 24.64
CA VAL A 773 11.56 -7.33 23.75
C VAL A 773 11.64 -8.55 22.86
N VAL A 774 10.54 -9.30 22.82
CA VAL A 774 10.36 -10.45 21.93
C VAL A 774 9.42 -10.06 20.79
N PHE A 775 9.83 -10.34 19.55
CA PHE A 775 8.96 -10.24 18.37
C PHE A 775 8.47 -11.65 18.01
N LEU A 776 7.21 -11.92 18.32
CA LEU A 776 6.55 -13.22 18.17
C LEU A 776 5.62 -13.24 16.95
N TYR A 777 5.83 -14.20 16.05
CA TYR A 777 5.09 -14.38 14.81
C TYR A 777 4.23 -15.63 14.89
N ILE A 778 2.92 -15.49 14.67
CA ILE A 778 1.98 -16.62 14.70
C ILE A 778 1.26 -16.70 13.36
N THR A 779 1.33 -17.86 12.71
CA THR A 779 0.58 -18.19 11.49
C THR A 779 -0.12 -19.52 11.65
N ASN A 780 -1.10 -19.81 10.80
CA ASN A 780 -1.75 -21.12 10.72
C ASN A 780 -1.33 -21.90 9.46
N GLN A 781 -1.95 -23.05 9.24
CA GLN A 781 -1.65 -23.94 8.13
C GLN A 781 -2.04 -23.40 6.74
N THR A 782 -2.75 -22.26 6.65
CA THR A 782 -2.94 -21.56 5.36
C THR A 782 -1.62 -20.99 4.81
N SER A 783 -0.58 -20.93 5.65
CA SER A 783 0.81 -20.85 5.21
C SER A 783 1.37 -22.26 5.07
N PRO A 784 1.56 -22.80 3.85
CA PRO A 784 2.17 -24.12 3.64
C PRO A 784 3.55 -24.17 4.29
N GLU A 785 3.93 -25.33 4.83
CA GLU A 785 5.12 -25.44 5.66
C GLU A 785 6.42 -25.08 4.92
N GLY A 786 6.58 -25.55 3.67
CA GLY A 786 7.75 -25.23 2.84
C GLY A 786 7.87 -23.74 2.53
N THR A 787 6.77 -23.12 2.12
CA THR A 787 6.67 -21.67 1.89
C THR A 787 6.96 -20.88 3.16
N TRP A 788 6.37 -21.28 4.29
CA TRP A 788 6.55 -20.63 5.57
C TRP A 788 8.00 -20.70 6.06
N LYS A 789 8.63 -21.88 6.01
CA LYS A 789 10.05 -22.05 6.37
C LYS A 789 10.96 -21.15 5.53
N ASN A 790 10.68 -21.01 4.23
CA ASN A 790 11.43 -20.10 3.37
C ASN A 790 11.12 -18.62 3.63
N ALA A 791 9.92 -18.28 4.08
CA ALA A 791 9.53 -16.90 4.35
C ALA A 791 10.13 -16.38 5.68
N ILE A 792 10.16 -17.20 6.73
CA ILE A 792 10.59 -16.77 8.07
C ILE A 792 12.07 -16.47 8.19
N VAL A 793 12.91 -16.94 7.25
CA VAL A 793 14.36 -16.71 7.32
C VAL A 793 14.75 -15.23 7.26
N ASP A 794 13.90 -14.40 6.64
CA ASP A 794 14.06 -12.94 6.57
C ASP A 794 13.28 -12.23 7.70
N ILE A 795 12.62 -12.98 8.58
CA ILE A 795 11.77 -12.51 9.67
C ILE A 795 12.41 -12.93 11.00
N LYS A 796 13.38 -12.13 11.45
CA LYS A 796 14.05 -12.39 12.74
C LYS A 796 13.06 -12.38 13.91
N GLY A 797 13.20 -13.31 14.84
CA GLY A 797 12.32 -13.43 16.02
C GLY A 797 11.82 -14.85 16.25
N GLU A 798 10.72 -14.94 16.98
CA GLU A 798 10.15 -16.20 17.48
C GLU A 798 8.93 -16.57 16.65
N HIS A 799 8.76 -17.85 16.31
CA HIS A 799 7.74 -18.28 15.34
C HIS A 799 6.94 -19.49 15.80
N TYR A 800 5.61 -19.42 15.62
CA TYR A 800 4.70 -20.56 15.74
C TYR A 800 3.91 -20.74 14.44
N ARG A 801 3.75 -22.00 14.04
CA ARG A 801 2.78 -22.42 13.03
C ARG A 801 1.74 -23.32 13.70
N VAL A 802 0.56 -22.76 13.94
CA VAL A 802 -0.52 -23.38 14.71
C VAL A 802 -1.45 -24.20 13.81
N SER A 803 -2.16 -25.15 14.40
CA SER A 803 -3.24 -25.91 13.75
C SER A 803 -4.47 -25.03 13.46
N ALA A 804 -5.43 -25.55 12.69
CA ALA A 804 -6.67 -24.83 12.41
C ALA A 804 -7.49 -24.55 13.69
N ASP A 805 -7.57 -25.52 14.61
CA ASP A 805 -8.33 -25.38 15.86
C ASP A 805 -7.67 -24.37 16.81
N GLU A 806 -6.34 -24.44 16.93
CA GLU A 806 -5.55 -23.46 17.69
C GLU A 806 -5.72 -22.04 17.11
N TRP A 807 -5.72 -21.90 15.78
CA TRP A 807 -5.97 -20.62 15.12
C TRP A 807 -7.40 -20.11 15.36
N ASN A 808 -8.40 -20.98 15.32
CA ASN A 808 -9.80 -20.61 15.57
C ASN A 808 -9.97 -20.09 17.00
N TYR A 809 -9.37 -20.77 17.97
CA TYR A 809 -9.34 -20.32 19.35
C TYR A 809 -8.64 -18.95 19.49
N LEU A 810 -7.43 -18.79 18.94
CA LEU A 810 -6.70 -17.51 19.00
C LEU A 810 -7.49 -16.39 18.33
N SER A 811 -8.12 -16.68 17.18
CA SER A 811 -8.97 -15.72 16.47
C SER A 811 -10.17 -15.29 17.30
N GLU A 812 -10.80 -16.21 18.03
CA GLU A 812 -11.91 -15.89 18.92
C GLU A 812 -11.46 -15.09 20.15
N LYS A 813 -10.33 -15.47 20.78
CA LYS A 813 -9.76 -14.80 21.95
C LYS A 813 -9.40 -13.34 21.65
N PHE A 814 -8.70 -13.11 20.54
CA PHE A 814 -8.21 -11.78 20.16
C PHE A 814 -9.16 -11.01 19.23
N LYS A 815 -10.32 -11.61 18.89
CA LYS A 815 -11.30 -11.06 17.93
C LYS A 815 -10.63 -10.70 16.59
N ILE A 816 -9.78 -11.60 16.09
CA ILE A 816 -9.07 -11.45 14.83
C ILE A 816 -10.08 -11.57 13.69
N SER A 817 -10.39 -10.44 13.06
CA SER A 817 -11.29 -10.38 11.89
C SER A 817 -10.53 -10.23 10.57
N GLY A 818 -9.20 -10.15 10.63
CA GLY A 818 -8.32 -9.94 9.49
C GLY A 818 -6.88 -9.75 9.96
N ILE A 819 -5.92 -10.01 9.06
CA ILE A 819 -4.49 -9.85 9.29
C ILE A 819 -3.91 -8.72 8.41
N PRO A 820 -2.84 -8.02 8.86
CA PRO A 820 -2.11 -8.24 10.10
C PRO A 820 -2.91 -7.84 11.34
N HIS A 821 -2.73 -8.60 12.43
CA HIS A 821 -3.27 -8.27 13.76
C HIS A 821 -2.13 -8.26 14.77
N TYR A 822 -2.02 -7.18 15.54
CA TYR A 822 -0.91 -6.99 16.47
C TYR A 822 -1.41 -6.97 17.91
N THR A 823 -0.68 -7.61 18.81
CA THR A 823 -0.97 -7.65 20.26
C THR A 823 0.30 -7.35 21.05
N LEU A 824 0.16 -6.70 22.20
CA LEU A 824 1.25 -6.44 23.14
C LEU A 824 1.00 -7.14 24.47
N VAL A 825 2.04 -7.80 24.98
CA VAL A 825 2.07 -8.52 26.25
C VAL A 825 3.19 -7.92 27.13
N ASN A 826 2.92 -7.72 28.41
CA ASN A 826 3.91 -7.22 29.38
C ASN A 826 4.84 -8.33 29.91
N LYS A 827 5.73 -7.97 30.83
CA LYS A 827 6.74 -8.86 31.41
C LYS A 827 6.12 -9.98 32.26
N GLU A 828 4.92 -9.75 32.78
CA GLU A 828 4.14 -10.70 33.58
C GLU A 828 3.36 -11.71 32.70
N GLY A 829 3.38 -11.55 31.37
CA GLY A 829 2.65 -12.41 30.45
C GLY A 829 1.19 -11.99 30.23
N GLU A 830 0.79 -10.81 30.72
CA GLU A 830 -0.55 -10.26 30.60
C GLU A 830 -0.72 -9.45 29.30
N ILE A 831 -1.91 -9.57 28.68
CA ILE A 831 -2.24 -8.85 27.45
C ILE A 831 -2.58 -7.39 27.79
N VAL A 832 -1.63 -6.47 27.57
CA VAL A 832 -1.84 -5.04 27.81
C VAL A 832 -2.48 -4.30 26.63
N LYS A 833 -2.29 -4.80 25.39
CA LYS A 833 -2.99 -4.29 24.21
C LYS A 833 -3.45 -5.46 23.32
N PRO A 834 -4.74 -5.86 23.35
CA PRO A 834 -5.25 -7.01 22.59
C PRO A 834 -5.37 -6.73 21.07
N LYS A 835 -5.30 -5.45 20.68
CA LYS A 835 -5.29 -5.01 19.29
C LYS A 835 -4.54 -3.69 19.17
N MET A 836 -3.54 -3.66 18.30
CA MET A 836 -2.83 -2.44 17.93
C MET A 836 -3.02 -2.14 16.44
N PRO A 837 -3.13 -0.85 16.05
CA PRO A 837 -3.03 -0.48 14.66
C PRO A 837 -1.61 -0.70 14.16
N HIS A 838 -1.47 -0.73 12.84
CA HIS A 838 -0.18 -0.73 12.20
C HIS A 838 0.54 0.62 12.40
N MET A 839 1.71 0.62 13.02
CA MET A 839 2.47 1.83 13.40
C MET A 839 3.76 2.01 12.61
N ASP A 840 4.29 3.24 12.62
CA ASP A 840 5.68 3.52 12.25
C ASP A 840 6.65 3.05 13.35
N ASN A 841 7.93 2.95 13.02
CA ASN A 841 8.95 2.41 13.92
C ASN A 841 9.14 3.26 15.19
N SER A 842 8.98 4.58 15.09
CA SER A 842 9.17 5.48 16.24
C SER A 842 8.03 5.33 17.25
N SER A 843 6.80 5.28 16.74
CA SER A 843 5.59 5.07 17.55
C SER A 843 5.62 3.70 18.23
N LEU A 844 6.00 2.65 17.50
CA LEU A 844 6.13 1.30 18.06
C LEU A 844 7.25 1.24 19.12
N LYS A 845 8.43 1.82 18.84
CA LYS A 845 9.54 1.89 19.81
C LYS A 845 9.11 2.51 21.12
N ARG A 846 8.38 3.63 21.07
CA ARG A 846 7.89 4.32 22.27
C ARG A 846 7.00 3.40 23.10
N ILE A 847 6.00 2.76 22.48
CA ILE A 847 5.10 1.85 23.20
C ILE A 847 5.86 0.69 23.85
N LEU A 848 6.85 0.13 23.15
CA LEU A 848 7.67 -0.95 23.70
C LEU A 848 8.54 -0.45 24.87
N LYS A 849 9.14 0.74 24.77
CA LYS A 849 9.93 1.34 25.84
C LYS A 849 9.10 1.75 27.06
N ASP A 850 7.90 2.26 26.84
CA ASP A 850 6.94 2.59 27.90
C ASP A 850 6.49 1.34 28.66
N GLU A 851 6.44 0.18 27.99
CA GLU A 851 6.14 -1.10 28.65
C GLU A 851 7.38 -1.68 29.35
N LEU A 852 8.57 -1.52 28.77
CA LEU A 852 9.82 -1.94 29.39
C LEU A 852 10.17 -1.16 30.67
N SER A 853 9.70 0.08 30.80
CA SER A 853 10.00 0.93 31.97
C SER A 853 9.07 0.70 33.16
N LYS A 854 7.97 -0.04 32.96
CA LYS A 854 7.17 -0.61 34.03
C LYS A 854 7.88 -1.84 34.59
#